data_AF-A0A1M5L7E3-F1
#
_entry.id   AF-A0A1M5L7E3-F1
#
_cell.length_a   1.000
_cell.length_b   1.000
_cell.length_c   1.000
_cell.angle_alpha   90.00
_cell.angle_beta   90.00
_cell.angle_gamma   90.00
#
_symmetry.space_group_name_H-M   'P 1'
#
loop_
_entity.id
_entity.type
_entity.pdbx_description
1 polymer ?
#
loop_
_entity_poly.entity_id
_entity_poly.type
_entity_poly.pdbx_seq_one_letter_code
_entity_poly.pdbx_strand_id
1 'polypeptide(L)'
;MSPFQGFAPGLFHIAPYLVSVPAFPSDISELAMDPADRLARRRAGQGAWHWSPVTIENLLDHGQPTPSRPFMVVITSEPEMARRVATWRRGLRVRPLHLSAHRIGGAIRPHELTVERLQQHCRTALRQAKEANRWLDITERLSMIDAWRPWEMKPSGLHHHSHNVTLPNEMVLRSAGFITEGEDGRLEGSPEQDYVDGITESASAVFSLHEQANDRPIYLLNPPRPDLILLAPSMHVQAAELIGRAQLPKLSMRAFRALKRQRGYTIQLPVQDEQSINEIGPIFGLRGGELRITTYAVGVRATSTAAATIRLPALINRSAGVVGQLARFLRHHENPPPIKTARVFRAVQNALSETMPPDYMDLLRQSNTGIKIIGEAPLEWLPLGDLPLGIARDVSRIGTTPGNLLIEQLRHVPPLYIPADEFKKYLVVSMFEEGDGIAHHVRRALEVLPGAAEAKLTGISAAPKSTDEFVSVVNGYSGPILIVDSHGTHADNPDVGGLNIGGKFVDVWGLAGHLRPPPIVILSACDTHPFDRSHATVANGFLRCGAIAVLGTVLPIRSRDAAIFLVRLMLRAISFGNAMNANGRSVAWTNIVGGALRMQLASDIVRSLGAQGLLPKEHVADIHRAANYDINPPNERTDWLPRLKERCIETRGFNQSQWTAAYTGILAGSDVIRYVNIGNPEAILISDERVLKRTMHDAQMQA
;
A
#
# COMPACT_ATOMS: atom_id res chain seq x y z
N MET A 1 -14.65 0.30 -18.82
CA MET A 1 -13.54 -0.30 -18.03
C MET A 1 -13.49 -1.79 -18.31
N SER A 2 -12.36 -2.44 -18.09
CA SER A 2 -12.22 -3.89 -18.25
C SER A 2 -13.04 -4.66 -17.20
N PRO A 3 -13.55 -5.87 -17.51
CA PRO A 3 -14.61 -6.49 -16.73
C PRO A 3 -14.16 -7.21 -15.45
N PHE A 4 -12.89 -7.61 -15.30
CA PHE A 4 -12.46 -8.33 -14.09
C PHE A 4 -11.75 -7.46 -13.07
N GLN A 5 -11.00 -6.42 -13.46
CA GLN A 5 -10.38 -5.51 -12.48
C GLN A 5 -10.79 -4.05 -12.64
N GLY A 6 -11.34 -3.63 -13.78
CA GLY A 6 -11.76 -2.24 -13.96
C GLY A 6 -10.66 -1.29 -14.47
N PHE A 7 -9.79 -1.76 -15.37
CA PHE A 7 -8.78 -0.91 -16.03
C PHE A 7 -9.37 -0.11 -17.21
N ALA A 8 -8.81 1.05 -17.49
CA ALA A 8 -9.07 1.79 -18.72
C ALA A 8 -8.51 1.02 -19.95
N PRO A 9 -9.23 0.95 -21.08
CA PRO A 9 -8.78 0.21 -22.26
C PRO A 9 -7.39 0.60 -22.80
N GLY A 10 -7.06 1.90 -22.80
CA GLY A 10 -5.76 2.39 -23.25
C GLY A 10 -4.57 1.83 -22.46
N LEU A 11 -4.79 1.37 -21.22
CA LEU A 11 -3.71 0.79 -20.41
C LEU A 11 -3.17 -0.52 -20.99
N PHE A 12 -3.98 -1.30 -21.71
CA PHE A 12 -3.54 -2.55 -22.34
C PHE A 12 -2.46 -2.33 -23.39
N HIS A 13 -2.46 -1.17 -24.05
CA HIS A 13 -1.52 -0.83 -25.09
C HIS A 13 -0.23 -0.19 -24.54
N ILE A 14 -0.32 0.53 -23.41
CA ILE A 14 0.82 1.29 -22.86
C ILE A 14 1.56 0.54 -21.75
N ALA A 15 0.88 -0.29 -20.96
CA ALA A 15 1.47 -0.96 -19.80
C ALA A 15 2.71 -1.83 -20.11
N PRO A 16 2.82 -2.51 -21.27
CA PRO A 16 4.04 -3.27 -21.61
C PRO A 16 5.31 -2.43 -21.58
N TYR A 17 5.23 -1.11 -21.82
CA TYR A 17 6.39 -0.22 -21.76
C TYR A 17 6.86 0.08 -20.33
N LEU A 18 6.07 -0.23 -19.30
CA LEU A 18 6.48 -0.05 -17.90
C LEU A 18 7.62 -1.00 -17.50
N VAL A 19 7.73 -2.15 -18.17
CA VAL A 19 8.77 -3.16 -17.87
C VAL A 19 10.18 -2.63 -18.13
N SER A 20 10.34 -1.77 -19.13
CA SER A 20 11.65 -1.21 -19.48
C SER A 20 12.00 0.04 -18.67
N VAL A 21 11.05 0.67 -17.97
CA VAL A 21 11.28 1.92 -17.22
C VAL A 21 12.41 1.76 -16.18
N PRO A 22 12.44 0.70 -15.35
CA PRO A 22 13.54 0.44 -14.41
C PRO A 22 14.94 0.29 -14.98
N ALA A 23 15.08 0.09 -16.30
CA ALA A 23 16.39 -0.02 -16.95
C ALA A 23 17.06 1.35 -17.13
N PHE A 24 16.33 2.45 -16.92
CA PHE A 24 16.80 3.82 -17.05
C PHE A 24 16.82 4.50 -15.68
N PRO A 25 17.66 5.53 -15.49
CA PRO A 25 17.63 6.32 -14.27
C PRO A 25 16.25 6.95 -14.02
N SER A 26 15.84 6.95 -12.75
CA SER A 26 14.69 7.68 -12.20
C SER A 26 14.88 9.20 -12.29
N ASP A 27 16.13 9.67 -12.18
CA ASP A 27 16.50 11.08 -12.36
C ASP A 27 17.97 11.27 -12.79
N ILE A 28 18.35 12.50 -13.11
CA ILE A 28 19.68 12.82 -13.64
C ILE A 28 20.84 12.61 -12.66
N SER A 29 20.57 12.44 -11.37
CA SER A 29 21.61 12.26 -10.36
C SER A 29 21.93 10.79 -10.12
N GLU A 30 20.99 9.89 -10.36
CA GLU A 30 21.09 8.48 -9.96
C GLU A 30 22.31 7.78 -10.55
N LEU A 31 22.56 7.92 -11.86
CA LEU A 31 23.74 7.29 -12.49
C LEU A 31 25.06 7.99 -12.16
N ALA A 32 25.03 9.17 -11.52
CA ALA A 32 26.23 9.83 -11.01
C ALA A 32 26.61 9.37 -9.59
N MET A 33 25.68 8.73 -8.86
CA MET A 33 25.90 8.19 -7.52
C MET A 33 26.61 6.84 -7.55
N ASP A 34 27.22 6.45 -6.43
CA ASP A 34 27.74 5.11 -6.25
C ASP A 34 26.61 4.06 -6.16
N PRO A 35 26.82 2.84 -6.70
CA PRO A 35 25.83 1.76 -6.70
C PRO A 35 25.07 1.53 -5.39
N ALA A 36 25.78 1.46 -4.27
CA ALA A 36 25.18 1.20 -2.96
C ALA A 36 24.27 2.35 -2.52
N ASP A 37 24.63 3.59 -2.82
CA ASP A 37 23.83 4.76 -2.50
C ASP A 37 22.57 4.86 -3.37
N ARG A 38 22.64 4.43 -4.64
CA ARG A 38 21.44 4.29 -5.50
C ARG A 38 20.43 3.36 -4.85
N LEU A 39 20.88 2.19 -4.39
CA LEU A 39 20.02 1.20 -3.76
C LEU A 39 19.46 1.71 -2.42
N ALA A 40 20.30 2.30 -1.57
CA ALA A 40 19.87 2.88 -0.30
C ALA A 40 18.85 4.00 -0.49
N ARG A 41 19.06 4.86 -1.50
CA ARG A 41 18.11 5.91 -1.90
C ARG A 41 16.75 5.33 -2.27
N ARG A 42 16.71 4.27 -3.09
CA ARG A 42 15.44 3.58 -3.43
C ARG A 42 14.79 2.93 -2.21
N ARG A 43 15.56 2.25 -1.36
CA ARG A 43 15.04 1.67 -0.10
C ARG A 43 14.46 2.74 0.83
N ALA A 44 15.01 3.95 0.84
CA ALA A 44 14.45 5.11 1.54
C ALA A 44 13.16 5.68 0.88
N GLY A 45 12.75 5.15 -0.27
CA GLY A 45 11.64 5.64 -1.09
C GLY A 45 11.94 6.98 -1.76
N GLN A 46 13.23 7.24 -2.03
CA GLN A 46 13.74 8.35 -2.82
C GLN A 46 14.19 7.81 -4.19
N GLY A 47 14.23 8.64 -5.23
CA GLY A 47 14.67 8.18 -6.56
C GLY A 47 13.72 7.15 -7.19
N ALA A 48 12.42 7.34 -7.00
CA ALA A 48 11.39 6.52 -7.62
C ALA A 48 11.02 7.06 -9.01
N TRP A 49 10.61 6.19 -9.92
CA TRP A 49 10.17 6.60 -11.25
C TRP A 49 8.80 7.29 -11.17
N HIS A 50 8.76 8.56 -11.60
CA HIS A 50 7.52 9.30 -11.76
C HIS A 50 6.86 8.94 -13.08
N TRP A 51 5.77 8.18 -13.02
CA TRP A 51 4.98 7.81 -14.19
C TRP A 51 3.49 8.07 -13.94
N SER A 52 2.76 8.41 -15.00
CA SER A 52 1.31 8.52 -14.93
C SER A 52 0.72 8.21 -16.30
N PRO A 53 -0.27 7.30 -16.39
CA PRO A 53 -1.15 7.30 -17.55
C PRO A 53 -1.93 8.61 -17.54
N VAL A 54 -2.10 9.20 -18.72
CA VAL A 54 -2.86 10.45 -18.91
C VAL A 54 -3.70 10.32 -20.16
N THR A 55 -4.85 10.98 -20.18
CA THR A 55 -5.59 11.20 -21.43
C THR A 55 -4.79 12.18 -22.29
N ILE A 56 -4.97 12.07 -23.61
CA ILE A 56 -4.29 12.97 -24.53
C ILE A 56 -4.73 14.42 -24.32
N GLU A 57 -6.01 14.67 -24.02
CA GLU A 57 -6.52 16.00 -23.69
C GLU A 57 -5.77 16.61 -22.49
N ASN A 58 -5.67 15.88 -21.37
CA ASN A 58 -4.96 16.37 -20.18
C ASN A 58 -3.46 16.61 -20.44
N LEU A 59 -2.82 15.77 -21.26
CA LEU A 59 -1.43 15.96 -21.65
C LEU A 59 -1.23 17.27 -22.44
N LEU A 60 -2.12 17.53 -23.41
CA LEU A 60 -2.02 18.70 -24.28
C LEU A 60 -2.29 20.00 -23.51
N ASP A 61 -3.30 20.00 -22.64
CA ASP A 61 -3.77 21.19 -21.93
C ASP A 61 -2.91 21.53 -20.70
N HIS A 62 -2.37 20.51 -20.01
CA HIS A 62 -1.72 20.70 -18.71
C HIS A 62 -0.35 20.03 -18.57
N GLY A 63 0.05 19.16 -19.50
CA GLY A 63 1.25 18.32 -19.38
C GLY A 63 2.51 18.87 -20.06
N GLN A 64 2.65 20.19 -20.19
CA GLN A 64 3.82 20.78 -20.87
C GLN A 64 5.06 20.81 -19.95
N PRO A 65 6.25 20.40 -20.44
CA PRO A 65 7.48 20.56 -19.69
C PRO A 65 7.83 22.06 -19.55
N THR A 66 8.36 22.43 -18.39
CA THR A 66 8.74 23.81 -18.08
C THR A 66 10.26 23.94 -18.01
N PRO A 67 10.84 25.16 -18.12
CA PRO A 67 12.28 25.34 -17.94
C PRO A 67 12.79 24.83 -16.58
N SER A 68 11.97 24.89 -15.52
CA SER A 68 12.33 24.38 -14.19
C SER A 68 12.20 22.85 -14.09
N ARG A 69 11.37 22.21 -14.93
CA ARG A 69 11.15 20.76 -15.00
C ARG A 69 11.25 20.28 -16.46
N PRO A 70 12.46 20.31 -17.07
CA PRO A 70 12.61 20.14 -18.50
C PRO A 70 12.61 18.68 -18.97
N PHE A 71 12.74 17.73 -18.05
CA PHE A 71 12.83 16.30 -18.36
C PHE A 71 11.43 15.68 -18.39
N MET A 72 11.05 15.17 -19.56
CA MET A 72 9.77 14.49 -19.75
C MET A 72 9.88 13.49 -20.90
N VAL A 73 9.37 12.29 -20.67
CA VAL A 73 9.24 11.24 -21.68
C VAL A 73 7.76 10.97 -21.88
N VAL A 74 7.30 11.03 -23.12
CA VAL A 74 5.93 10.70 -23.52
C VAL A 74 5.96 9.42 -24.34
N ILE A 75 5.18 8.43 -23.92
CA ILE A 75 5.07 7.14 -24.61
C ILE A 75 3.68 7.07 -25.24
N THR A 76 3.62 6.74 -26.54
CA THR A 76 2.36 6.56 -27.27
C THR A 76 2.33 5.21 -27.97
N SER A 77 1.22 4.50 -27.85
CA SER A 77 1.03 3.17 -28.46
C SER A 77 0.07 3.17 -29.66
N GLU A 78 -0.64 4.27 -29.90
CA GLU A 78 -1.65 4.37 -30.97
C GLU A 78 -1.25 5.42 -32.03
N PRO A 79 -1.54 5.20 -33.33
CA PRO A 79 -1.08 6.09 -34.40
C PRO A 79 -1.64 7.50 -34.30
N GLU A 80 -2.91 7.64 -33.92
CA GLU A 80 -3.57 8.94 -33.77
C GLU A 80 -2.96 9.73 -32.62
N MET A 81 -2.83 9.11 -31.45
CA MET A 81 -2.22 9.72 -30.26
C MET A 81 -0.79 10.16 -30.56
N ALA A 82 -0.02 9.31 -31.24
CA ALA A 82 1.34 9.61 -31.61
C ALA A 82 1.44 10.81 -32.58
N ARG A 83 0.50 10.97 -33.54
CA ARG A 83 0.44 12.17 -34.42
C ARG A 83 0.09 13.44 -33.64
N ARG A 84 -0.86 13.37 -32.70
CA ARG A 84 -1.26 14.50 -31.84
C ARG A 84 -0.08 14.96 -30.97
N VAL A 85 0.60 14.03 -30.29
CA VAL A 85 1.80 14.32 -29.48
C VAL A 85 2.92 14.92 -30.33
N ALA A 86 3.19 14.36 -31.53
CA ALA A 86 4.21 14.88 -32.42
C ALA A 86 3.93 16.32 -32.88
N THR A 87 2.65 16.68 -33.08
CA THR A 87 2.23 18.04 -33.45
C THR A 87 2.39 19.00 -32.28
N TRP A 88 1.86 18.64 -31.11
CA TRP A 88 1.98 19.41 -29.87
C TRP A 88 3.43 19.71 -29.52
N ARG A 89 4.31 18.70 -29.61
CA ARG A 89 5.73 18.81 -29.32
C ARG A 89 6.45 19.88 -30.15
N ARG A 90 6.02 20.17 -31.38
CA ARG A 90 6.67 21.18 -32.24
C ARG A 90 6.50 22.60 -31.71
N GLY A 91 5.38 22.87 -31.04
CA GLY A 91 5.06 24.18 -30.46
C GLY A 91 5.75 24.47 -29.13
N LEU A 92 6.43 23.50 -28.54
CA LEU A 92 7.05 23.64 -27.23
C LEU A 92 8.48 24.20 -27.31
N ARG A 93 8.81 25.08 -26.36
CA ARG A 93 10.18 25.60 -26.16
C ARG A 93 11.13 24.53 -25.64
N VAL A 94 10.66 23.72 -24.69
CA VAL A 94 11.36 22.53 -24.20
C VAL A 94 10.60 21.32 -24.73
N ARG A 95 11.26 20.46 -25.50
CA ARG A 95 10.59 19.36 -26.20
C ARG A 95 10.77 18.06 -25.43
N PRO A 96 9.68 17.37 -25.01
CA PRO A 96 9.81 16.07 -24.37
C PRO A 96 10.39 15.02 -25.33
N LEU A 97 10.96 13.96 -24.78
CA LEU A 97 11.32 12.77 -25.56
C LEU A 97 10.04 12.01 -25.91
N HIS A 98 9.82 11.74 -27.19
CA HIS A 98 8.63 11.03 -27.65
C HIS A 98 9.00 9.61 -28.08
N LEU A 99 8.53 8.62 -27.32
CA LEU A 99 8.62 7.20 -27.65
C LEU A 99 7.30 6.76 -28.29
N SER A 100 7.36 6.07 -29.42
CA SER A 100 6.16 5.63 -30.13
C SER A 100 6.28 4.21 -30.68
N ALA A 101 5.23 3.41 -30.51
CA ALA A 101 5.10 2.11 -31.18
C ALA A 101 5.10 2.24 -32.72
N HIS A 102 4.67 3.40 -33.22
CA HIS A 102 4.57 3.71 -34.64
C HIS A 102 5.68 4.64 -35.11
N ARG A 103 6.17 4.44 -36.33
CA ARG A 103 7.14 5.34 -36.98
C ARG A 103 6.46 6.67 -37.32
N ILE A 104 6.81 7.72 -36.58
CA ILE A 104 6.30 9.09 -36.78
C ILE A 104 7.47 10.06 -36.69
N GLY A 105 7.47 11.10 -37.54
CA GLY A 105 8.51 12.12 -37.55
C GLY A 105 8.73 12.76 -36.18
N GLY A 106 9.96 12.63 -35.66
CA GLY A 106 10.39 13.18 -34.38
C GLY A 106 10.21 12.26 -33.17
N ALA A 107 9.56 11.10 -33.31
CA ALA A 107 9.50 10.06 -32.29
C ALA A 107 10.58 8.99 -32.54
N ILE A 108 11.02 8.32 -31.48
CA ILE A 108 11.89 7.13 -31.58
C ILE A 108 11.12 5.88 -31.13
N ARG A 109 11.54 4.70 -31.59
CA ARG A 109 10.89 3.46 -31.11
C ARG A 109 11.37 3.14 -29.69
N PRO A 110 10.52 2.55 -28.83
CA PRO A 110 10.88 2.21 -27.45
C PRO A 110 12.16 1.37 -27.31
N HIS A 111 12.39 0.38 -28.19
CA HIS A 111 13.61 -0.45 -28.16
C HIS A 111 14.87 0.29 -28.64
N GLU A 112 14.72 1.45 -29.28
CA GLU A 112 15.84 2.27 -29.72
C GLU A 112 16.29 3.27 -28.62
N LEU A 113 15.64 3.26 -27.45
CA LEU A 113 16.06 4.08 -26.31
C LEU A 113 17.20 3.38 -25.58
N THR A 114 18.35 4.04 -25.50
CA THR A 114 19.52 3.61 -24.71
C THR A 114 19.85 4.66 -23.65
N VAL A 115 20.70 4.32 -22.68
CA VAL A 115 21.13 5.26 -21.65
C VAL A 115 21.85 6.47 -22.27
N GLU A 116 22.65 6.27 -23.31
CA GLU A 116 23.37 7.32 -24.04
C GLU A 116 22.40 8.27 -24.75
N ARG A 117 21.36 7.72 -25.40
CA ARG A 117 20.33 8.54 -26.05
C ARG A 117 19.51 9.33 -25.03
N LEU A 118 19.19 8.74 -23.88
CA LEU A 118 18.54 9.44 -22.79
C LEU A 118 19.43 10.56 -22.23
N GLN A 119 20.72 10.29 -22.02
CA GLN A 119 21.71 11.26 -21.57
C GLN A 119 21.78 12.45 -22.53
N GLN A 120 21.84 12.19 -23.84
CA GLN A 120 21.85 13.23 -24.87
C GLN A 120 20.55 14.04 -24.90
N HIS A 121 19.41 13.38 -24.69
CA HIS A 121 18.13 14.07 -24.54
C HIS A 121 18.15 15.01 -23.32
N CYS A 122 18.62 14.55 -22.16
CA CYS A 122 18.72 15.37 -20.95
C CYS A 122 19.62 16.61 -21.17
N ARG A 123 20.78 16.47 -21.82
CA ARG A 123 21.64 17.61 -22.20
C ARG A 123 20.89 18.62 -23.07
N THR A 124 20.19 18.12 -24.09
CA THR A 124 19.42 18.96 -25.03
C THR A 124 18.29 19.69 -24.32
N ALA A 125 17.55 19.01 -23.45
CA ALA A 125 16.45 19.58 -22.69
C ALA A 125 16.92 20.70 -21.74
N LEU A 126 18.08 20.54 -21.08
CA LEU A 126 18.68 21.60 -20.25
C LEU A 126 19.10 22.83 -21.05
N ARG A 127 19.68 22.64 -22.24
CA ARG A 127 20.04 23.75 -23.13
C ARG A 127 18.79 24.50 -23.60
N GLN A 128 17.75 23.79 -24.02
CA GLN A 128 16.44 24.38 -24.35
C GLN A 128 15.83 25.14 -23.17
N ALA A 129 15.95 24.60 -21.95
CA ALA A 129 15.48 25.25 -20.74
C ALA A 129 16.24 26.56 -20.44
N LYS A 130 17.57 26.58 -20.62
CA LYS A 130 18.41 27.77 -20.49
C LYS A 130 18.10 28.83 -21.56
N GLU A 131 17.83 28.40 -22.79
CA GLU A 131 17.39 29.31 -23.86
C GLU A 131 16.03 29.94 -23.54
N ALA A 132 15.10 29.13 -23.02
CA ALA A 132 13.77 29.58 -22.62
C ALA A 132 13.78 30.45 -21.34
N ASN A 133 14.75 30.25 -20.44
CA ASN A 133 14.99 31.05 -19.25
C ASN A 133 16.49 31.26 -19.02
N ARG A 134 16.99 32.44 -19.44
CA ARG A 134 18.42 32.79 -19.39
C ARG A 134 19.00 32.81 -17.97
N TRP A 135 18.18 32.96 -16.95
CA TRP A 135 18.62 32.99 -15.53
C TRP A 135 18.81 31.61 -14.91
N LEU A 136 18.36 30.54 -15.59
CA LEU A 136 18.50 29.19 -15.09
C LEU A 136 19.99 28.78 -15.07
N ASP A 137 20.54 28.40 -13.92
CA ASP A 137 21.84 27.71 -13.90
C ASP A 137 21.63 26.22 -14.22
N ILE A 138 22.41 25.72 -15.16
CA ILE A 138 22.37 24.33 -15.61
C ILE A 138 23.72 23.62 -15.40
N THR A 139 24.72 24.30 -14.84
CA THR A 139 26.12 23.85 -14.80
C THR A 139 26.25 22.56 -13.98
N GLU A 140 25.75 22.56 -12.75
CA GLU A 140 25.76 21.38 -11.87
C GLU A 140 24.98 20.22 -12.49
N ARG A 141 23.78 20.49 -13.04
CA ARG A 141 22.93 19.46 -13.67
C ARG A 141 23.60 18.83 -14.89
N LEU A 142 24.30 19.62 -15.70
CA LEU A 142 25.09 19.11 -16.83
C LEU A 142 26.25 18.26 -16.34
N SER A 143 26.99 18.72 -15.32
CA SER A 143 28.08 17.95 -14.70
C SER A 143 27.60 16.59 -14.18
N MET A 144 26.42 16.53 -13.55
CA MET A 144 25.82 15.27 -13.10
C MET A 144 25.53 14.34 -14.29
N ILE A 145 24.93 14.87 -15.36
CA ILE A 145 24.62 14.09 -16.57
C ILE A 145 25.90 13.57 -17.23
N ASP A 146 26.95 14.39 -17.28
CA ASP A 146 28.24 14.02 -17.86
C ASP A 146 28.98 12.98 -17.02
N ALA A 147 28.70 12.91 -15.71
CA ALA A 147 29.24 11.93 -14.79
C ALA A 147 28.47 10.59 -14.74
N TRP A 148 27.48 10.37 -15.61
CA TRP A 148 26.71 9.12 -15.60
C TRP A 148 27.59 7.88 -15.81
N ARG A 149 27.43 6.92 -14.90
CA ARG A 149 28.03 5.57 -14.93
C ARG A 149 26.91 4.53 -15.02
N PRO A 150 26.50 4.13 -16.24
CA PRO A 150 25.52 3.07 -16.44
C PRO A 150 25.96 1.76 -15.76
N TRP A 151 25.01 0.89 -15.47
CA TRP A 151 25.32 -0.44 -14.92
C TRP A 151 26.06 -1.28 -15.96
N GLU A 152 27.16 -1.91 -15.52
CA GLU A 152 27.64 -3.12 -16.19
C GLU A 152 26.77 -4.28 -15.71
N MET A 153 25.88 -4.75 -16.59
CA MET A 153 24.90 -5.76 -16.23
C MET A 153 25.61 -7.09 -15.96
N LYS A 154 25.39 -7.64 -14.76
CA LYS A 154 25.93 -8.93 -14.33
C LYS A 154 24.84 -9.99 -14.31
N PRO A 155 25.17 -11.27 -14.54
CA PRO A 155 24.20 -12.32 -14.35
C PRO A 155 23.80 -12.47 -12.88
N SER A 156 22.51 -12.68 -12.64
CA SER A 156 21.93 -12.88 -11.32
C SER A 156 22.01 -14.32 -10.81
N GLY A 157 22.33 -15.29 -11.70
CA GLY A 157 22.20 -16.71 -11.41
C GLY A 157 20.76 -17.23 -11.44
N LEU A 158 19.77 -16.38 -11.72
CA LEU A 158 18.36 -16.74 -11.83
C LEU A 158 17.94 -16.93 -13.28
N HIS A 159 16.98 -17.84 -13.50
CA HIS A 159 16.37 -18.04 -14.80
C HIS A 159 15.23 -17.06 -15.08
N HIS A 160 15.07 -16.66 -16.35
CA HIS A 160 13.91 -15.86 -16.76
C HIS A 160 12.65 -16.73 -16.93
N HIS A 161 11.49 -16.25 -16.45
CA HIS A 161 10.21 -16.95 -16.58
C HIS A 161 9.14 -16.14 -17.34
N SER A 162 8.63 -16.70 -18.45
CA SER A 162 7.65 -16.07 -19.35
C SER A 162 6.26 -15.78 -18.73
N HIS A 163 5.88 -16.48 -17.64
CA HIS A 163 4.58 -16.29 -16.97
C HIS A 163 4.47 -14.93 -16.25
N ASN A 164 5.59 -14.23 -16.05
CA ASN A 164 5.71 -12.94 -15.33
C ASN A 164 5.41 -13.04 -13.81
N VAL A 165 5.45 -14.22 -13.20
CA VAL A 165 5.26 -14.33 -11.75
C VAL A 165 6.44 -13.76 -10.95
N THR A 166 7.64 -13.89 -11.48
CA THR A 166 8.92 -13.39 -10.94
C THR A 166 9.28 -12.00 -11.44
N LEU A 167 8.61 -11.51 -12.49
CA LEU A 167 8.96 -10.27 -13.19
C LEU A 167 9.16 -9.06 -12.26
N PRO A 168 8.35 -8.81 -11.22
CA PRO A 168 8.61 -7.69 -10.30
C PRO A 168 9.99 -7.77 -9.64
N ASN A 169 10.44 -8.96 -9.24
CA ASN A 169 11.77 -9.18 -8.65
C ASN A 169 12.86 -9.03 -9.72
N GLU A 170 12.65 -9.53 -10.92
CA GLU A 170 13.57 -9.35 -12.05
C GLU A 170 13.75 -7.86 -12.39
N MET A 171 12.68 -7.06 -12.34
CA MET A 171 12.75 -5.61 -12.54
C MET A 171 13.56 -4.92 -11.44
N VAL A 172 13.43 -5.34 -10.18
CA VAL A 172 14.25 -4.85 -9.06
C VAL A 172 15.74 -5.20 -9.30
N LEU A 173 16.05 -6.46 -9.57
CA LEU A 173 17.41 -6.94 -9.85
C LEU A 173 18.04 -6.19 -11.03
N ARG A 174 17.28 -6.00 -12.12
CA ARG A 174 17.71 -5.23 -13.30
C ARG A 174 18.07 -3.80 -12.96
N SER A 175 17.27 -3.14 -12.13
CA SER A 175 17.58 -1.77 -11.70
C SER A 175 18.83 -1.68 -10.82
N ALA A 176 19.26 -2.79 -10.23
CA ALA A 176 20.46 -2.91 -9.41
C ALA A 176 21.67 -3.49 -10.20
N GLY A 177 21.57 -3.60 -11.52
CA GLY A 177 22.66 -4.07 -12.38
C GLY A 177 22.73 -5.58 -12.57
N PHE A 178 21.67 -6.32 -12.26
CA PHE A 178 21.62 -7.78 -12.42
C PHE A 178 20.58 -8.22 -13.47
N ILE A 179 20.91 -9.17 -14.34
CA ILE A 179 19.99 -9.75 -15.32
C ILE A 179 19.79 -11.25 -15.08
N THR A 180 18.60 -11.74 -15.41
CA THR A 180 18.31 -13.17 -15.47
C THR A 180 18.96 -13.81 -16.70
N GLU A 181 19.25 -15.12 -16.60
CA GLU A 181 19.97 -15.92 -17.60
C GLU A 181 19.09 -17.03 -18.21
N GLY A 182 19.49 -17.50 -19.40
CA GLY A 182 18.86 -18.62 -20.09
C GLY A 182 17.80 -18.23 -21.13
N GLU A 183 17.33 -19.22 -21.89
CA GLU A 183 16.19 -19.07 -22.80
C GLU A 183 14.88 -18.85 -22.01
N ASP A 184 13.90 -18.17 -22.63
CA ASP A 184 12.55 -17.98 -22.09
C ASP A 184 11.99 -19.32 -21.59
N GLY A 185 11.90 -19.52 -20.26
CA GLY A 185 11.87 -20.88 -19.73
C GLY A 185 10.98 -21.15 -18.51
N ARG A 186 10.31 -22.30 -18.61
CA ARG A 186 10.03 -23.30 -17.56
C ARG A 186 8.76 -23.27 -16.74
N LEU A 187 7.97 -22.19 -16.67
CA LEU A 187 6.76 -22.21 -15.84
C LEU A 187 5.45 -22.47 -16.61
N GLU A 188 5.44 -22.49 -17.93
CA GLU A 188 4.19 -22.70 -18.69
C GLU A 188 3.64 -24.12 -18.54
N GLY A 189 2.50 -24.25 -17.85
CA GLY A 189 1.89 -25.56 -17.59
C GLY A 189 2.61 -26.42 -16.54
N SER A 190 3.58 -25.85 -15.84
CA SER A 190 4.43 -26.54 -14.86
C SER A 190 3.70 -26.85 -13.53
N PRO A 191 4.23 -27.80 -12.74
CA PRO A 191 3.78 -28.04 -11.37
C PRO A 191 3.74 -26.77 -10.53
N GLU A 192 2.82 -26.71 -9.56
CA GLU A 192 2.68 -25.55 -8.67
C GLU A 192 3.95 -25.26 -7.86
N GLN A 193 4.72 -26.29 -7.49
CA GLN A 193 5.96 -26.14 -6.75
C GLN A 193 7.01 -25.33 -7.53
N ASP A 194 7.16 -25.56 -8.84
CA ASP A 194 8.13 -24.81 -9.66
C ASP A 194 7.86 -23.29 -9.63
N TYR A 195 6.59 -22.89 -9.54
CA TYR A 195 6.22 -21.48 -9.36
C TYR A 195 6.61 -20.96 -7.98
N VAL A 196 6.40 -21.76 -6.94
CA VAL A 196 6.79 -21.43 -5.56
C VAL A 196 8.30 -21.26 -5.47
N ASP A 197 9.06 -22.17 -6.07
CA ASP A 197 10.52 -22.15 -6.10
C ASP A 197 11.02 -20.89 -6.81
N GLY A 198 10.54 -20.62 -8.04
CA GLY A 198 10.96 -19.42 -8.78
C GLY A 198 10.60 -18.10 -8.09
N ILE A 199 9.44 -18.00 -7.45
CA ILE A 199 9.06 -16.82 -6.66
C ILE A 199 9.96 -16.70 -5.42
N THR A 200 10.25 -17.81 -4.74
CA THR A 200 11.07 -17.81 -3.52
C THR A 200 12.53 -17.46 -3.82
N GLU A 201 13.12 -18.05 -4.84
CA GLU A 201 14.49 -17.77 -5.28
C GLU A 201 14.65 -16.30 -5.71
N SER A 202 13.73 -15.80 -6.54
CA SER A 202 13.77 -14.42 -7.00
C SER A 202 13.54 -13.40 -5.88
N ALA A 203 12.65 -13.69 -4.91
CA ALA A 203 12.44 -12.82 -3.75
C ALA A 203 13.66 -12.82 -2.83
N SER A 204 14.28 -13.99 -2.61
CA SER A 204 15.51 -14.13 -1.81
C SER A 204 16.66 -13.34 -2.42
N ALA A 205 16.83 -13.38 -3.75
CA ALA A 205 17.84 -12.59 -4.44
C ALA A 205 17.66 -11.08 -4.25
N VAL A 206 16.41 -10.60 -4.18
CA VAL A 206 16.12 -9.19 -3.87
C VAL A 206 16.47 -8.86 -2.41
N PHE A 207 16.15 -9.74 -1.46
CA PHE A 207 16.54 -9.55 -0.07
C PHE A 207 18.07 -9.49 0.09
N SER A 208 18.84 -10.30 -0.64
CA SER A 208 20.30 -10.24 -0.62
C SER A 208 20.86 -8.89 -1.09
N LEU A 209 20.14 -8.13 -1.91
CA LEU A 209 20.55 -6.76 -2.27
C LEU A 209 20.55 -5.84 -1.04
N HIS A 210 19.64 -6.06 -0.08
CA HIS A 210 19.44 -5.16 1.05
C HIS A 210 20.67 -5.07 1.96
N GLU A 211 21.45 -6.16 2.05
CA GLU A 211 22.71 -6.21 2.80
C GLU A 211 23.70 -5.14 2.35
N GLN A 212 23.74 -4.82 1.05
CA GLN A 212 24.63 -3.83 0.46
C GLN A 212 24.24 -2.38 0.81
N ALA A 213 23.01 -2.19 1.27
CA ALA A 213 22.41 -0.89 1.53
C ALA A 213 22.11 -0.67 3.02
N ASN A 214 22.64 -1.48 3.94
CA ASN A 214 22.43 -1.32 5.38
C ASN A 214 23.17 -0.09 5.94
N ASP A 215 22.66 0.44 7.07
CA ASP A 215 23.30 1.46 7.90
C ASP A 215 23.77 2.75 7.19
N ARG A 216 22.88 3.34 6.38
CA ARG A 216 23.14 4.61 5.68
C ARG A 216 22.52 5.81 6.42
N PRO A 217 23.20 6.97 6.49
CA PRO A 217 22.65 8.18 7.12
C PRO A 217 21.32 8.63 6.53
N ILE A 218 21.07 8.37 5.24
CA ILE A 218 19.80 8.69 4.59
C ILE A 218 18.59 8.08 5.32
N TYR A 219 18.78 6.96 6.01
CA TYR A 219 17.71 6.30 6.78
C TYR A 219 17.34 7.01 8.08
N LEU A 220 18.18 7.93 8.58
CA LEU A 220 17.81 8.78 9.70
C LEU A 220 16.65 9.70 9.30
N LEU A 221 16.73 10.33 8.13
CA LEU A 221 15.67 11.19 7.61
C LEU A 221 14.56 10.41 6.90
N ASN A 222 14.92 9.36 6.16
CA ASN A 222 14.01 8.59 5.33
C ASN A 222 14.10 7.09 5.69
N PRO A 223 13.37 6.63 6.72
CA PRO A 223 13.42 5.23 7.12
C PRO A 223 13.09 4.32 5.93
N PRO A 224 13.66 3.11 5.88
CA PRO A 224 13.40 2.18 4.80
C PRO A 224 11.90 1.93 4.60
N ARG A 225 11.48 1.84 3.34
CA ARG A 225 10.14 1.44 2.91
C ARG A 225 9.90 -0.04 3.19
N PRO A 226 8.62 -0.50 3.14
CA PRO A 226 8.32 -1.92 3.18
C PRO A 226 9.22 -2.71 2.22
N ASP A 227 9.96 -3.67 2.76
CA ASP A 227 10.94 -4.49 2.05
C ASP A 227 10.29 -5.66 1.29
N LEU A 228 9.00 -5.90 1.56
CA LEU A 228 8.24 -6.98 0.96
C LEU A 228 6.86 -6.51 0.45
N ILE A 229 6.50 -6.96 -0.74
CA ILE A 229 5.19 -6.80 -1.38
C ILE A 229 4.52 -8.16 -1.48
N LEU A 230 3.29 -8.27 -0.94
CA LEU A 230 2.43 -9.44 -1.14
C LEU A 230 1.38 -9.14 -2.19
N LEU A 231 1.54 -9.72 -3.37
CA LEU A 231 0.64 -9.52 -4.49
C LEU A 231 -0.38 -10.67 -4.56
N ALA A 232 -1.64 -10.37 -4.28
CA ALA A 232 -2.78 -11.26 -4.50
C ALA A 232 -3.69 -10.69 -5.58
N PRO A 233 -3.47 -11.02 -6.88
CA PRO A 233 -4.33 -10.53 -7.95
C PRO A 233 -5.74 -11.06 -7.77
N SER A 234 -6.73 -10.17 -7.81
CA SER A 234 -8.13 -10.52 -7.58
C SER A 234 -9.00 -10.20 -8.80
N MET A 235 -10.29 -10.51 -8.68
CA MET A 235 -11.33 -10.08 -9.61
C MET A 235 -12.40 -9.33 -8.83
N HIS A 236 -13.05 -8.40 -9.52
CA HIS A 236 -14.17 -7.63 -9.07
C HIS A 236 -15.30 -8.54 -8.58
N VAL A 237 -15.90 -8.21 -7.45
CA VAL A 237 -17.00 -9.00 -6.86
C VAL A 237 -18.16 -9.13 -7.87
N GLN A 238 -18.48 -8.05 -8.60
CA GLN A 238 -19.50 -8.03 -9.65
C GLN A 238 -19.03 -8.57 -11.02
N ALA A 239 -17.80 -9.09 -11.18
CA ALA A 239 -17.33 -9.60 -12.48
C ALA A 239 -18.30 -10.64 -13.08
N ALA A 240 -18.92 -11.45 -12.21
CA ALA A 240 -19.92 -12.43 -12.64
C ALA A 240 -21.21 -11.81 -13.16
N GLU A 241 -21.64 -10.69 -12.59
CA GLU A 241 -22.82 -9.97 -13.06
C GLU A 241 -22.54 -9.27 -14.39
N LEU A 242 -21.41 -8.56 -14.48
CA LEU A 242 -20.96 -7.90 -15.73
C LEU A 242 -20.86 -8.91 -16.88
N ILE A 243 -20.31 -10.10 -16.61
CA ILE A 243 -20.22 -11.18 -17.59
C ILE A 243 -21.58 -11.81 -17.89
N GLY A 244 -22.45 -11.95 -16.89
CA GLY A 244 -23.82 -12.44 -17.09
C GLY A 244 -24.64 -11.54 -18.01
N ARG A 245 -24.50 -10.21 -17.89
CA ARG A 245 -25.14 -9.23 -18.77
C ARG A 245 -24.64 -9.30 -20.21
N ALA A 246 -23.39 -9.75 -20.43
CA ALA A 246 -22.79 -9.85 -21.76
C ALA A 246 -23.30 -11.03 -22.61
N GLN A 247 -24.18 -11.90 -22.08
CA GLN A 247 -24.78 -13.04 -22.79
C GLN A 247 -23.76 -13.89 -23.57
N LEU A 248 -22.66 -14.27 -22.92
CA LEU A 248 -21.57 -14.95 -23.58
C LEU A 248 -21.95 -16.37 -24.07
N PRO A 249 -21.31 -16.86 -25.15
CA PRO A 249 -21.39 -18.26 -25.59
C PRO A 249 -21.10 -19.29 -24.48
N LYS A 250 -21.57 -20.53 -24.66
CA LYS A 250 -21.48 -21.58 -23.62
C LYS A 250 -20.04 -21.92 -23.22
N LEU A 251 -19.10 -22.03 -24.17
CA LEU A 251 -17.71 -22.36 -23.83
C LEU A 251 -17.03 -21.16 -23.17
N SER A 252 -17.33 -19.95 -23.63
CA SER A 252 -16.94 -18.70 -22.95
C SER A 252 -17.40 -18.66 -21.48
N MET A 253 -18.65 -19.01 -21.19
CA MET A 253 -19.15 -19.10 -19.81
C MET A 253 -18.45 -20.22 -19.00
N ARG A 254 -18.09 -21.32 -19.64
CA ARG A 254 -17.30 -22.40 -19.01
C ARG A 254 -15.89 -21.92 -18.68
N ALA A 255 -15.23 -21.19 -19.57
CA ALA A 255 -13.92 -20.59 -19.35
C ALA A 255 -13.95 -19.58 -18.19
N PHE A 256 -14.97 -18.72 -18.13
CA PHE A 256 -15.16 -17.82 -17.00
C PHE A 256 -15.32 -18.56 -15.67
N ARG A 257 -16.12 -19.64 -15.65
CA ARG A 257 -16.27 -20.48 -14.44
C ARG A 257 -14.94 -21.16 -14.05
N ALA A 258 -14.11 -21.55 -15.01
CA ALA A 258 -12.78 -22.10 -14.74
C ALA A 258 -11.87 -21.06 -14.09
N LEU A 259 -11.86 -19.82 -14.60
CA LEU A 259 -11.14 -18.69 -13.99
C LEU A 259 -11.56 -18.45 -12.53
N LYS A 260 -12.87 -18.44 -12.25
CA LYS A 260 -13.38 -18.30 -10.87
C LYS A 260 -13.00 -19.46 -9.95
N ARG A 261 -12.71 -20.63 -10.50
CA ARG A 261 -12.38 -21.86 -9.74
C ARG A 261 -10.88 -22.11 -9.67
N GLN A 262 -10.06 -21.30 -10.33
CA GLN A 262 -8.60 -21.39 -10.32
C GLN A 262 -8.07 -21.46 -8.88
N ARG A 263 -7.10 -22.34 -8.66
CA ARG A 263 -6.44 -22.53 -7.37
C ARG A 263 -4.98 -22.07 -7.43
N GLY A 264 -4.17 -22.69 -8.28
CA GLY A 264 -2.76 -22.32 -8.46
C GLY A 264 -2.55 -21.21 -9.50
N TYR A 265 -1.36 -21.22 -10.13
CA TYR A 265 -0.94 -20.22 -11.12
C TYR A 265 -1.38 -20.51 -12.55
N THR A 266 -1.82 -21.74 -12.83
CA THR A 266 -2.28 -22.20 -14.16
C THR A 266 -3.76 -22.60 -14.14
N ILE A 267 -4.35 -22.66 -15.33
CA ILE A 267 -5.69 -23.21 -15.57
C ILE A 267 -5.58 -24.23 -16.69
N GLN A 268 -6.09 -25.43 -16.44
CA GLN A 268 -6.26 -26.45 -17.47
C GLN A 268 -7.75 -26.53 -17.82
N LEU A 269 -8.08 -26.28 -19.08
CA LEU A 269 -9.42 -26.43 -19.63
C LEU A 269 -9.33 -27.32 -20.88
N PRO A 270 -10.00 -28.47 -20.93
CA PRO A 270 -9.98 -29.31 -22.12
C PRO A 270 -10.76 -28.64 -23.25
N VAL A 271 -10.14 -28.55 -24.42
CA VAL A 271 -10.69 -27.92 -25.63
C VAL A 271 -10.57 -28.92 -26.78
N GLN A 272 -11.60 -29.03 -27.65
CA GLN A 272 -11.72 -30.11 -28.64
C GLN A 272 -11.25 -29.73 -30.06
N ASP A 273 -11.29 -28.44 -30.40
CA ASP A 273 -10.95 -27.92 -31.72
C ASP A 273 -10.48 -26.44 -31.66
N GLU A 274 -9.97 -25.93 -32.78
CA GLU A 274 -9.47 -24.55 -32.91
C GLU A 274 -10.59 -23.49 -32.78
N GLN A 275 -11.81 -23.81 -33.23
CA GLN A 275 -12.96 -22.92 -33.09
C GLN A 275 -13.28 -22.64 -31.61
N SER A 276 -13.19 -23.68 -30.78
CA SER A 276 -13.35 -23.60 -29.34
C SER A 276 -12.25 -22.78 -28.66
N ILE A 277 -11.01 -22.82 -29.17
CA ILE A 277 -9.91 -21.95 -28.71
C ILE A 277 -10.22 -20.49 -29.03
N ASN A 278 -10.68 -20.20 -30.24
CA ASN A 278 -11.06 -18.86 -30.66
C ASN A 278 -12.25 -18.31 -29.85
N GLU A 279 -13.18 -19.16 -29.41
CA GLU A 279 -14.31 -18.76 -28.55
C GLU A 279 -13.88 -18.39 -27.13
N ILE A 280 -12.90 -19.08 -26.53
CA ILE A 280 -12.44 -18.82 -25.15
C ILE A 280 -11.28 -17.81 -25.08
N GLY A 281 -10.53 -17.67 -26.17
CA GLY A 281 -9.35 -16.83 -26.28
C GLY A 281 -9.54 -15.40 -25.79
N PRO A 282 -10.62 -14.67 -26.17
CA PRO A 282 -10.86 -13.32 -25.69
C PRO A 282 -10.96 -13.20 -24.16
N ILE A 283 -11.60 -14.15 -23.48
CA ILE A 283 -11.75 -14.14 -22.02
C ILE A 283 -10.39 -14.30 -21.33
N PHE A 284 -9.61 -15.29 -21.75
CA PHE A 284 -8.27 -15.52 -21.21
C PHE A 284 -7.31 -14.39 -21.59
N GLY A 285 -7.39 -13.86 -22.80
CA GLY A 285 -6.60 -12.73 -23.28
C GLY A 285 -6.86 -11.46 -22.49
N LEU A 286 -8.12 -11.13 -22.22
CA LEU A 286 -8.51 -10.01 -21.37
C LEU A 286 -8.00 -10.19 -19.94
N ARG A 287 -8.24 -11.35 -19.31
CA ARG A 287 -7.77 -11.59 -17.95
C ARG A 287 -6.24 -11.58 -17.85
N GLY A 288 -5.56 -12.21 -18.80
CA GLY A 288 -4.10 -12.19 -18.90
C GLY A 288 -3.56 -10.77 -19.07
N GLY A 289 -4.24 -9.93 -19.86
CA GLY A 289 -3.89 -8.52 -20.02
C GLY A 289 -4.00 -7.73 -18.71
N GLU A 290 -5.08 -7.88 -17.95
CA GLU A 290 -5.24 -7.22 -16.64
C GLU A 290 -4.19 -7.67 -15.61
N LEU A 291 -3.88 -8.98 -15.59
CA LEU A 291 -2.84 -9.53 -14.73
C LEU A 291 -1.45 -8.99 -15.10
N ARG A 292 -1.16 -8.83 -16.40
CA ARG A 292 0.08 -8.20 -16.88
C ARG A 292 0.16 -6.74 -16.47
N ILE A 293 -0.89 -5.95 -16.67
CA ILE A 293 -0.94 -4.53 -16.23
C ILE A 293 -0.63 -4.42 -14.73
N THR A 294 -1.31 -5.24 -13.91
CA THR A 294 -1.08 -5.32 -12.47
C THR A 294 0.39 -5.64 -12.17
N THR A 295 0.92 -6.69 -12.77
CA THR A 295 2.30 -7.15 -12.55
C THR A 295 3.33 -6.08 -12.94
N TYR A 296 3.16 -5.42 -14.08
CA TYR A 296 4.08 -4.37 -14.54
C TYR A 296 4.07 -3.16 -13.61
N ALA A 297 2.89 -2.70 -13.19
CA ALA A 297 2.77 -1.59 -12.25
C ALA A 297 3.36 -1.93 -10.88
N VAL A 298 3.13 -3.15 -10.38
CA VAL A 298 3.77 -3.65 -9.15
C VAL A 298 5.28 -3.75 -9.32
N GLY A 299 5.77 -4.19 -10.47
CA GLY A 299 7.20 -4.21 -10.78
C GLY A 299 7.84 -2.82 -10.65
N VAL A 300 7.27 -1.80 -11.29
CA VAL A 300 7.77 -0.41 -11.15
C VAL A 300 7.75 0.06 -9.69
N ARG A 301 6.70 -0.30 -8.94
CA ARG A 301 6.60 0.03 -7.51
C ARG A 301 7.67 -0.69 -6.70
N ALA A 302 7.85 -1.99 -6.90
CA ALA A 302 8.86 -2.82 -6.24
C ALA A 302 10.25 -2.26 -6.49
N THR A 303 10.57 -1.93 -7.75
CA THR A 303 11.84 -1.29 -8.12
C THR A 303 12.04 0.04 -7.41
N SER A 304 10.99 0.88 -7.33
CA SER A 304 11.05 2.20 -6.70
C SER A 304 11.34 2.16 -5.19
N THR A 305 11.07 1.03 -4.54
CA THR A 305 11.36 0.83 -3.10
C THR A 305 12.38 -0.27 -2.83
N ALA A 306 12.95 -0.85 -3.89
CA ALA A 306 13.77 -2.06 -3.86
C ALA A 306 13.15 -3.20 -3.02
N ALA A 307 11.84 -3.41 -3.12
CA ALA A 307 11.12 -4.41 -2.33
C ALA A 307 11.06 -5.76 -3.06
N ALA A 308 11.23 -6.86 -2.32
CA ALA A 308 10.94 -8.20 -2.81
C ALA A 308 9.42 -8.34 -3.03
N THR A 309 8.99 -9.15 -3.99
CA THR A 309 7.58 -9.40 -4.28
C THR A 309 7.29 -10.89 -4.26
N ILE A 310 6.28 -11.29 -3.48
CA ILE A 310 5.71 -12.63 -3.49
C ILE A 310 4.34 -12.56 -4.16
N ARG A 311 4.19 -13.25 -5.29
CA ARG A 311 2.91 -13.37 -5.98
C ARG A 311 2.16 -14.61 -5.45
N LEU A 312 1.00 -14.39 -4.87
CA LEU A 312 0.20 -15.43 -4.24
C LEU A 312 -0.65 -16.21 -5.27
N PRO A 313 -0.95 -17.50 -5.00
CA PRO A 313 -1.80 -18.32 -5.86
C PRO A 313 -3.25 -17.81 -5.81
N ALA A 314 -4.03 -18.06 -6.86
CA ALA A 314 -5.42 -17.58 -6.96
C ALA A 314 -6.33 -18.07 -5.81
N LEU A 315 -5.99 -19.22 -5.22
CA LEU A 315 -6.68 -19.85 -4.10
C LEU A 315 -6.80 -18.93 -2.88
N ILE A 316 -5.86 -18.00 -2.67
CA ILE A 316 -5.89 -17.06 -1.53
C ILE A 316 -7.17 -16.22 -1.50
N ASN A 317 -7.72 -15.89 -2.68
CA ASN A 317 -8.94 -15.10 -2.84
C ASN A 317 -10.21 -15.90 -2.52
N ARG A 318 -10.11 -17.20 -2.24
CA ARG A 318 -11.26 -18.08 -1.96
C ARG A 318 -11.67 -18.10 -0.48
N SER A 319 -11.04 -17.28 0.35
CA SER A 319 -11.39 -17.06 1.77
C SER A 319 -12.69 -16.25 1.96
N ALA A 320 -13.24 -15.63 0.90
CA ALA A 320 -14.43 -14.77 0.98
C ALA A 320 -15.63 -15.41 1.71
N GLY A 321 -15.85 -16.72 1.55
CA GLY A 321 -16.94 -17.43 2.22
C GLY A 321 -16.84 -17.44 3.75
N VAL A 322 -15.66 -17.80 4.29
CA VAL A 322 -15.41 -17.82 5.74
C VAL A 322 -15.32 -16.42 6.32
N VAL A 323 -14.79 -15.46 5.55
CA VAL A 323 -14.76 -14.04 5.90
C VAL A 323 -16.17 -13.48 6.03
N GLY A 324 -17.06 -13.79 5.07
CA GLY A 324 -18.47 -13.40 5.14
C GLY A 324 -19.22 -14.02 6.33
N GLN A 325 -18.86 -15.24 6.76
CA GLN A 325 -19.42 -15.84 7.97
C GLN A 325 -18.99 -15.09 9.23
N LEU A 326 -17.71 -14.73 9.34
CA LEU A 326 -17.20 -13.91 10.45
C LEU A 326 -17.91 -12.56 10.50
N ALA A 327 -17.97 -11.87 9.36
CA ALA A 327 -18.56 -10.55 9.25
C ALA A 327 -20.04 -10.56 9.61
N ARG A 328 -20.82 -11.52 9.08
CA ARG A 328 -22.23 -11.70 9.45
C ARG A 328 -22.41 -12.01 10.93
N PHE A 329 -21.55 -12.88 11.49
CA PHE A 329 -21.61 -13.22 12.91
C PHE A 329 -21.42 -11.99 13.80
N LEU A 330 -20.39 -11.17 13.53
CA LEU A 330 -20.08 -9.98 14.31
C LEU A 330 -21.12 -8.86 14.13
N ARG A 331 -21.70 -8.71 12.94
CA ARG A 331 -22.77 -7.70 12.70
C ARG A 331 -24.08 -8.02 13.41
N HIS A 332 -24.37 -9.28 13.69
CA HIS A 332 -25.60 -9.67 14.41
C HIS A 332 -25.47 -9.67 15.93
N HIS A 333 -24.28 -9.49 16.50
CA HIS A 333 -24.07 -9.56 17.94
C HIS A 333 -23.42 -8.26 18.43
N GLU A 334 -24.11 -7.52 19.29
CA GLU A 334 -23.51 -6.38 19.99
C GLU A 334 -22.37 -6.81 20.91
N ASN A 335 -22.54 -7.94 21.61
CA ASN A 335 -21.56 -8.54 22.51
C ASN A 335 -21.33 -10.02 22.15
N PRO A 336 -20.52 -10.31 21.12
CA PRO A 336 -20.35 -11.65 20.60
C PRO A 336 -19.64 -12.56 21.63
N PRO A 337 -20.10 -13.81 21.84
CA PRO A 337 -19.45 -14.74 22.76
C PRO A 337 -17.98 -15.00 22.39
N PRO A 338 -17.01 -14.83 23.32
CA PRO A 338 -15.58 -14.90 23.00
C PRO A 338 -15.15 -16.23 22.35
N ILE A 339 -15.63 -17.36 22.87
CA ILE A 339 -15.29 -18.71 22.36
C ILE A 339 -15.76 -18.87 20.91
N LYS A 340 -17.00 -18.44 20.61
CA LYS A 340 -17.56 -18.56 19.26
C LYS A 340 -16.85 -17.60 18.29
N THR A 341 -16.53 -16.40 18.75
CA THR A 341 -15.75 -15.41 17.98
C THR A 341 -14.38 -15.97 17.60
N ALA A 342 -13.65 -16.51 18.57
CA ALA A 342 -12.35 -17.14 18.34
C ALA A 342 -12.42 -18.31 17.36
N ARG A 343 -13.46 -19.15 17.47
CA ARG A 343 -13.66 -20.28 16.55
C ARG A 343 -13.88 -19.82 15.10
N VAL A 344 -14.74 -18.81 14.88
CA VAL A 344 -15.05 -18.32 13.53
C VAL A 344 -13.85 -17.56 12.94
N PHE A 345 -13.14 -16.76 13.75
CA PHE A 345 -11.92 -16.10 13.31
C PHE A 345 -10.81 -17.10 12.95
N ARG A 346 -10.63 -18.16 13.76
CA ARG A 346 -9.68 -19.24 13.47
C ARG A 346 -9.98 -19.96 12.16
N ALA A 347 -11.26 -20.14 11.81
CA ALA A 347 -11.62 -20.70 10.51
C ALA A 347 -11.11 -19.84 9.35
N VAL A 348 -11.09 -18.52 9.50
CA VAL A 348 -10.48 -17.61 8.51
C VAL A 348 -8.97 -17.77 8.50
N GLN A 349 -8.32 -17.78 9.66
CA GLN A 349 -6.85 -17.94 9.74
C GLN A 349 -6.38 -19.27 9.14
N ASN A 350 -7.09 -20.36 9.39
CA ASN A 350 -6.81 -21.67 8.80
C ASN A 350 -6.97 -21.63 7.28
N ALA A 351 -8.07 -21.06 6.79
CA ALA A 351 -8.32 -20.94 5.36
C ALA A 351 -7.27 -20.08 4.63
N LEU A 352 -6.64 -19.11 5.29
CA LEU A 352 -5.52 -18.36 4.72
C LEU A 352 -4.23 -19.18 4.76
N SER A 353 -3.92 -19.79 5.91
CA SER A 353 -2.68 -20.54 6.13
C SER A 353 -2.56 -21.76 5.22
N GLU A 354 -3.64 -22.52 5.04
CA GLU A 354 -3.69 -23.70 4.17
C GLU A 354 -3.43 -23.37 2.70
N THR A 355 -3.50 -22.10 2.32
CA THR A 355 -3.29 -21.62 0.94
C THR A 355 -1.93 -20.97 0.72
N MET A 356 -1.16 -20.78 1.79
CA MET A 356 0.15 -20.16 1.74
C MET A 356 1.24 -21.25 1.74
N PRO A 357 2.08 -21.33 0.70
CA PRO A 357 3.25 -22.19 0.71
C PRO A 357 4.16 -21.92 1.92
N PRO A 358 4.76 -22.96 2.55
CA PRO A 358 5.67 -22.79 3.69
C PRO A 358 6.84 -21.83 3.40
N ASP A 359 7.42 -21.90 2.21
CA ASP A 359 8.56 -21.05 1.82
C ASP A 359 8.20 -19.57 1.80
N TYR A 360 6.96 -19.24 1.43
CA TYR A 360 6.46 -17.87 1.48
C TYR A 360 6.31 -17.40 2.94
N MET A 361 5.91 -18.28 3.85
CA MET A 361 5.85 -17.97 5.28
C MET A 361 7.24 -17.67 5.85
N ASP A 362 8.29 -18.34 5.38
CA ASP A 362 9.66 -18.04 5.80
C ASP A 362 10.12 -16.67 5.30
N LEU A 363 9.81 -16.30 4.06
CA LEU A 363 10.08 -14.95 3.55
C LEU A 363 9.33 -13.85 4.32
N LEU A 364 8.07 -14.09 4.72
CA LEU A 364 7.32 -13.17 5.58
C LEU A 364 8.01 -12.93 6.94
N ARG A 365 8.67 -13.95 7.48
CA ARG A 365 9.44 -13.83 8.73
C ARG A 365 10.72 -13.04 8.55
N GLN A 366 11.28 -12.95 7.35
CA GLN A 366 12.51 -12.20 7.06
C GLN A 366 12.28 -10.68 6.89
N SER A 367 11.05 -10.25 6.55
CA SER A 367 10.71 -8.83 6.44
C SER A 367 10.96 -8.09 7.75
N ASN A 368 11.74 -7.00 7.68
CA ASN A 368 12.16 -6.19 8.83
C ASN A 368 11.55 -4.79 8.82
N THR A 369 11.29 -4.22 7.64
CA THR A 369 10.86 -2.81 7.50
C THR A 369 9.37 -2.67 7.21
N GLY A 370 8.67 -3.79 7.01
CA GLY A 370 7.22 -3.86 6.86
C GLY A 370 6.78 -4.47 5.53
N ILE A 371 5.47 -4.66 5.39
CA ILE A 371 4.87 -5.39 4.27
C ILE A 371 3.81 -4.53 3.60
N LYS A 372 3.88 -4.41 2.27
CA LYS A 372 2.82 -3.83 1.44
C LYS A 372 1.97 -4.93 0.84
N ILE A 373 0.71 -5.02 1.25
CA ILE A 373 -0.28 -5.89 0.62
C ILE A 373 -0.83 -5.20 -0.63
N ILE A 374 -0.87 -5.93 -1.74
CA ILE A 374 -1.55 -5.52 -2.98
C ILE A 374 -2.55 -6.63 -3.33
N GLY A 375 -3.80 -6.48 -2.88
CA GLY A 375 -4.80 -7.53 -3.03
C GLY A 375 -6.06 -7.26 -2.22
N GLU A 376 -7.10 -8.06 -2.46
CA GLU A 376 -8.39 -7.95 -1.76
C GLU A 376 -8.54 -8.93 -0.59
N ALA A 377 -7.83 -10.08 -0.65
CA ALA A 377 -7.84 -11.07 0.42
C ALA A 377 -7.38 -10.46 1.76
N PRO A 378 -7.93 -10.91 2.89
CA PRO A 378 -7.66 -10.33 4.22
C PRO A 378 -6.33 -10.83 4.79
N LEU A 379 -5.23 -10.54 4.09
CA LEU A 379 -3.89 -11.04 4.44
C LEU A 379 -3.39 -10.48 5.77
N GLU A 380 -3.93 -9.38 6.26
CA GLU A 380 -3.69 -8.85 7.60
C GLU A 380 -4.02 -9.86 8.70
N TRP A 381 -4.92 -10.82 8.41
CA TRP A 381 -5.32 -11.89 9.33
C TRP A 381 -4.52 -13.18 9.20
N LEU A 382 -3.62 -13.27 8.20
CA LEU A 382 -2.74 -14.42 8.02
C LEU A 382 -1.91 -14.61 9.31
N PRO A 383 -1.93 -15.78 9.96
CA PRO A 383 -1.18 -15.99 11.19
C PRO A 383 0.33 -16.07 10.90
N LEU A 384 1.11 -15.24 11.58
CA LEU A 384 2.57 -15.26 11.60
C LEU A 384 3.03 -15.55 13.04
N GLY A 385 3.14 -16.84 13.37
CA GLY A 385 3.29 -17.28 14.76
C GLY A 385 1.98 -17.08 15.53
N ASP A 386 2.06 -16.55 16.75
CA ASP A 386 0.89 -16.30 17.61
C ASP A 386 0.12 -15.02 17.26
N LEU A 387 0.60 -14.22 16.30
CA LEU A 387 0.02 -12.94 15.90
C LEU A 387 -0.53 -12.98 14.47
N PRO A 388 -1.62 -12.27 14.16
CA PRO A 388 -1.96 -11.95 12.77
C PRO A 388 -0.89 -11.06 12.13
N LEU A 389 -0.70 -11.17 10.81
CA LEU A 389 0.31 -10.44 10.05
C LEU A 389 0.25 -8.92 10.29
N GLY A 390 -0.97 -8.35 10.32
CA GLY A 390 -1.20 -6.92 10.55
C GLY A 390 -0.80 -6.41 11.94
N ILE A 391 -0.52 -7.32 12.88
CA ILE A 391 0.00 -7.01 14.22
C ILE A 391 1.47 -7.41 14.33
N ALA A 392 1.85 -8.54 13.75
CA ALA A 392 3.22 -9.05 13.76
C ALA A 392 4.19 -8.12 13.02
N ARG A 393 3.74 -7.48 11.94
CA ARG A 393 4.54 -6.59 11.09
C ARG A 393 3.83 -5.25 10.88
N ASP A 394 4.58 -4.24 10.46
CA ASP A 394 4.01 -2.98 10.01
C ASP A 394 3.44 -3.19 8.61
N VAL A 395 2.12 -3.16 8.49
CA VAL A 395 1.41 -3.53 7.26
C VAL A 395 0.62 -2.35 6.72
N SER A 396 0.60 -2.24 5.41
CA SER A 396 -0.32 -1.35 4.69
C SER A 396 -0.83 -2.03 3.42
N ARG A 397 -1.98 -1.59 2.89
CA ARG A 397 -2.60 -2.22 1.73
C ARG A 397 -2.96 -1.26 0.60
N ILE A 398 -2.93 -1.77 -0.62
CA ILE A 398 -3.54 -1.18 -1.81
C ILE A 398 -4.48 -2.23 -2.40
N GLY A 399 -5.73 -1.86 -2.67
CA GLY A 399 -6.69 -2.72 -3.34
C GLY A 399 -6.29 -2.97 -4.80
N THR A 400 -6.58 -4.15 -5.32
CA THR A 400 -6.38 -4.49 -6.75
C THR A 400 -7.59 -4.12 -7.61
N THR A 401 -8.70 -3.76 -6.98
CA THR A 401 -9.94 -3.31 -7.62
C THR A 401 -10.45 -2.01 -6.97
N PRO A 402 -10.88 -1.01 -7.75
CA PRO A 402 -10.84 -0.95 -9.21
C PRO A 402 -9.42 -0.69 -9.74
N GLY A 403 -9.10 -1.24 -10.90
CA GLY A 403 -7.75 -1.26 -11.47
C GLY A 403 -7.18 0.14 -11.73
N ASN A 404 -8.01 1.11 -12.09
CA ASN A 404 -7.54 2.49 -12.25
C ASN A 404 -7.07 3.12 -10.93
N LEU A 405 -7.76 2.82 -9.80
CA LEU A 405 -7.31 3.29 -8.49
C LEU A 405 -6.04 2.55 -8.06
N LEU A 406 -5.92 1.25 -8.35
CA LEU A 406 -4.68 0.50 -8.16
C LEU A 406 -3.50 1.22 -8.85
N ILE A 407 -3.65 1.56 -10.14
CA ILE A 407 -2.60 2.29 -10.87
C ILE A 407 -2.29 3.62 -10.20
N GLU A 408 -3.30 4.39 -9.81
CA GLU A 408 -3.13 5.67 -9.11
C GLU A 408 -2.33 5.54 -7.81
N GLN A 409 -2.61 4.51 -7.01
CA GLN A 409 -1.98 4.25 -5.72
C GLN A 409 -0.58 3.62 -5.82
N LEU A 410 -0.26 2.93 -6.91
CA LEU A 410 1.09 2.37 -7.16
C LEU A 410 2.09 3.41 -7.65
N ARG A 411 1.62 4.59 -8.09
CA ARG A 411 2.52 5.70 -8.44
C ARG A 411 3.35 6.12 -7.24
N HIS A 412 4.51 6.71 -7.53
CA HIS A 412 5.35 7.26 -6.48
C HIS A 412 4.64 8.43 -5.76
N VAL A 413 4.59 8.34 -4.44
CA VAL A 413 4.19 9.41 -3.54
C VAL A 413 5.46 9.95 -2.88
N PRO A 414 5.85 11.21 -3.14
CA PRO A 414 7.00 11.82 -2.49
C PRO A 414 6.84 11.81 -0.96
N PRO A 415 7.94 11.69 -0.20
CA PRO A 415 7.83 11.69 1.25
C PRO A 415 7.27 13.01 1.78
N LEU A 416 6.28 12.92 2.65
CA LEU A 416 5.67 14.06 3.33
C LEU A 416 6.18 14.09 4.77
N TYR A 417 7.00 15.10 5.09
CA TYR A 417 7.52 15.29 6.43
C TYR A 417 6.55 16.13 7.28
N ILE A 418 6.13 15.60 8.41
CA ILE A 418 5.20 16.25 9.34
C ILE A 418 5.86 16.25 10.73
N PRO A 419 6.13 17.41 11.35
CA PRO A 419 6.64 17.45 12.71
C PRO A 419 5.67 16.78 13.69
N ALA A 420 6.20 16.09 14.70
CA ALA A 420 5.38 15.40 15.71
C ALA A 420 4.35 16.33 16.38
N ASP A 421 4.71 17.61 16.55
CA ASP A 421 3.84 18.62 17.15
C ASP A 421 2.63 19.03 16.28
N GLU A 422 2.68 18.85 14.96
CA GLU A 422 1.52 19.12 14.09
C GLU A 422 0.39 18.13 14.33
N PHE A 423 0.68 16.94 14.87
CA PHE A 423 -0.34 15.96 15.28
C PHE A 423 -1.13 16.41 16.52
N LYS A 424 -0.77 17.51 17.18
CA LYS A 424 -1.64 18.13 18.20
C LYS A 424 -2.91 18.69 17.57
N LYS A 425 -2.90 19.00 16.27
CA LYS A 425 -4.04 19.53 15.51
C LYS A 425 -4.75 18.41 14.76
N TYR A 426 -6.07 18.34 14.91
CA TYR A 426 -6.92 17.39 14.18
C TYR A 426 -8.29 18.03 13.91
N LEU A 427 -8.93 17.60 12.82
CA LEU A 427 -10.32 17.92 12.52
C LEU A 427 -11.16 16.67 12.77
N VAL A 428 -12.16 16.76 13.66
CA VAL A 428 -13.21 15.74 13.80
C VAL A 428 -14.46 16.23 13.09
N VAL A 429 -14.92 15.44 12.13
CA VAL A 429 -16.22 15.63 11.49
C VAL A 429 -17.16 14.56 12.03
N SER A 430 -18.11 14.98 12.85
CA SER A 430 -19.11 14.11 13.45
C SER A 430 -20.40 14.13 12.61
N MET A 431 -20.82 12.97 12.11
CA MET A 431 -21.98 12.84 11.23
C MET A 431 -23.11 12.02 11.85
N PHE A 432 -23.29 12.14 13.18
CA PHE A 432 -24.38 11.48 13.90
C PHE A 432 -25.68 12.29 13.84
N GLU A 433 -26.81 11.59 14.01
CA GLU A 433 -28.10 12.22 14.24
C GLU A 433 -28.15 12.90 15.61
N GLU A 434 -29.07 13.85 15.79
CA GLU A 434 -29.26 14.51 17.08
C GLU A 434 -29.75 13.50 18.14
N GLY A 435 -29.10 13.52 19.32
CA GLY A 435 -29.43 12.60 20.41
C GLY A 435 -28.76 11.23 20.33
N ASP A 436 -27.90 10.98 19.34
CA ASP A 436 -27.16 9.73 19.24
C ASP A 436 -26.25 9.48 20.47
N GLY A 437 -26.41 8.32 21.09
CA GLY A 437 -25.75 7.96 22.35
C GLY A 437 -24.23 7.78 22.24
N ILE A 438 -23.66 7.59 21.04
CA ILE A 438 -22.22 7.37 20.86
C ILE A 438 -21.48 8.58 20.28
N ALA A 439 -22.18 9.60 19.80
CA ALA A 439 -21.61 10.80 19.18
C ALA A 439 -20.60 11.56 20.07
N HIS A 440 -20.68 11.38 21.39
CA HIS A 440 -19.81 12.06 22.34
C HIS A 440 -18.55 11.26 22.71
N HIS A 441 -18.43 9.99 22.29
CA HIS A 441 -17.35 9.10 22.76
C HIS A 441 -15.96 9.58 22.37
N VAL A 442 -15.75 9.95 21.10
CA VAL A 442 -14.45 10.46 20.61
C VAL A 442 -14.09 11.76 21.32
N ARG A 443 -15.03 12.71 21.36
CA ARG A 443 -14.84 14.01 22.04
C ARG A 443 -14.49 13.82 23.51
N ARG A 444 -15.26 13.01 24.22
CA ARG A 444 -15.03 12.72 25.63
C ARG A 444 -13.68 12.06 25.83
N ALA A 445 -13.31 11.05 25.03
CA ALA A 445 -12.00 10.40 25.14
C ALA A 445 -10.83 11.38 25.01
N LEU A 446 -10.95 12.36 24.11
CA LEU A 446 -9.96 13.43 23.91
C LEU A 446 -9.87 14.38 25.12
N GLU A 447 -10.94 14.55 25.89
CA GLU A 447 -10.99 15.41 27.08
C GLU A 447 -10.52 14.70 28.37
N VAL A 448 -10.89 13.42 28.58
CA VAL A 448 -10.62 12.71 29.86
C VAL A 448 -9.29 11.98 29.94
N LEU A 449 -8.60 11.73 28.83
CA LEU A 449 -7.31 11.02 28.90
C LEU A 449 -6.22 11.98 29.41
N PRO A 450 -5.56 11.71 30.56
CA PRO A 450 -4.57 12.65 31.14
C PRO A 450 -3.47 13.05 30.14
N GLY A 451 -2.98 12.07 29.37
CA GLY A 451 -1.98 12.32 28.33
C GLY A 451 -2.47 13.22 27.19
N ALA A 452 -3.77 13.26 26.90
CA ALA A 452 -4.34 14.16 25.89
C ALA A 452 -4.28 15.62 26.33
N ALA A 453 -4.61 15.88 27.59
CA ALA A 453 -4.48 17.22 28.19
C ALA A 453 -3.01 17.67 28.27
N GLU A 454 -2.11 16.79 28.71
CA GLU A 454 -0.67 17.05 28.76
C GLU A 454 -0.07 17.31 27.37
N ALA A 455 -0.49 16.55 26.35
CA ALA A 455 -0.07 16.74 24.97
C ALA A 455 -0.65 18.00 24.31
N LYS A 456 -1.59 18.69 24.98
CA LYS A 456 -2.29 19.89 24.49
C LYS A 456 -2.93 19.64 23.12
N LEU A 457 -3.68 18.54 22.99
CA LEU A 457 -4.43 18.24 21.77
C LEU A 457 -5.46 19.34 21.47
N THR A 458 -5.31 20.02 20.33
CA THR A 458 -6.19 21.09 19.84
C THR A 458 -7.05 20.58 18.69
N GLY A 459 -8.24 20.09 19.01
CA GLY A 459 -9.21 19.61 18.03
C GLY A 459 -10.13 20.69 17.53
N ILE A 460 -10.42 20.69 16.24
CA ILE A 460 -11.60 21.37 15.67
C ILE A 460 -12.68 20.30 15.51
N SER A 461 -13.88 20.54 16.03
CA SER A 461 -15.03 19.65 15.79
C SER A 461 -16.05 20.37 14.92
N ALA A 462 -16.54 19.67 13.90
CA ALA A 462 -17.61 20.13 13.01
C ALA A 462 -18.66 19.04 12.84
N ALA A 463 -19.91 19.44 12.65
CA ALA A 463 -21.04 18.52 12.44
C ALA A 463 -21.84 18.92 11.19
N PRO A 464 -21.26 18.76 9.99
CA PRO A 464 -21.84 19.27 8.75
C PRO A 464 -23.18 18.60 8.46
N LYS A 465 -24.15 19.40 8.03
CA LYS A 465 -25.52 18.97 7.70
C LYS A 465 -25.75 18.83 6.19
N SER A 466 -24.74 19.14 5.37
CA SER A 466 -24.80 18.98 3.91
C SER A 466 -23.44 18.60 3.33
N THR A 467 -23.45 18.07 2.09
CA THR A 467 -22.22 17.75 1.35
C THR A 467 -21.35 18.99 1.13
N ASP A 468 -21.94 20.14 0.81
CA ASP A 468 -21.20 21.38 0.57
C ASP A 468 -20.53 21.90 1.85
N GLU A 469 -21.24 21.82 2.98
CA GLU A 469 -20.67 22.17 4.28
C GLU A 469 -19.54 21.22 4.66
N PHE A 470 -19.70 19.91 4.43
CA PHE A 470 -18.65 18.92 4.63
C PHE A 470 -17.39 19.25 3.80
N VAL A 471 -17.56 19.50 2.50
CA VAL A 471 -16.46 19.89 1.60
C VAL A 471 -15.82 21.19 2.06
N SER A 472 -16.60 22.20 2.44
CA SER A 472 -16.09 23.49 2.90
C SER A 472 -15.27 23.36 4.19
N VAL A 473 -15.77 22.61 5.18
CA VAL A 473 -15.09 22.37 6.46
C VAL A 473 -13.77 21.63 6.23
N VAL A 474 -13.79 20.55 5.44
CA VAL A 474 -12.59 19.74 5.19
C VAL A 474 -11.57 20.54 4.39
N ASN A 475 -11.97 21.24 3.33
CA ASN A 475 -11.06 22.04 2.51
C ASN A 475 -10.50 23.27 3.26
N GLY A 476 -11.22 23.77 4.26
CA GLY A 476 -10.78 24.89 5.10
C GLY A 476 -9.78 24.48 6.19
N TYR A 477 -9.54 23.18 6.38
CA TYR A 477 -8.64 22.68 7.41
C TYR A 477 -7.26 22.34 6.83
N SER A 478 -6.21 22.83 7.49
CA SER A 478 -4.82 22.73 7.01
C SER A 478 -3.93 21.77 7.82
N GLY A 479 -4.46 21.13 8.85
CA GLY A 479 -3.69 20.19 9.67
C GLY A 479 -3.59 18.80 9.03
N PRO A 480 -2.81 17.89 9.64
CA PRO A 480 -2.43 16.64 8.98
C PRO A 480 -3.51 15.55 9.00
N ILE A 481 -4.45 15.62 9.95
CA ILE A 481 -5.41 14.55 10.25
C ILE A 481 -6.85 15.04 10.17
N LEU A 482 -7.64 14.32 9.37
CA LEU A 482 -9.11 14.32 9.41
C LEU A 482 -9.61 13.02 10.08
N ILE A 483 -10.51 13.15 11.03
CA ILE A 483 -11.23 12.06 11.68
C ILE A 483 -12.69 12.16 11.24
N VAL A 484 -13.18 11.14 10.55
CA VAL A 484 -14.59 11.01 10.22
C VAL A 484 -15.20 10.09 11.26
N ASP A 485 -16.07 10.65 12.11
CA ASP A 485 -16.74 9.94 13.18
C ASP A 485 -18.23 9.83 12.85
N SER A 486 -18.66 8.62 12.50
CA SER A 486 -20.01 8.38 11.99
C SER A 486 -20.45 6.94 12.22
N HIS A 487 -21.73 6.66 11.97
CA HIS A 487 -22.14 5.28 11.70
C HIS A 487 -21.56 4.82 10.36
N GLY A 488 -21.24 3.53 10.28
CA GLY A 488 -21.00 2.89 8.99
C GLY A 488 -22.31 2.66 8.28
N THR A 489 -22.55 3.33 7.16
CA THR A 489 -23.76 3.11 6.34
C THR A 489 -23.40 2.41 5.04
N HIS A 490 -24.18 1.38 4.70
CA HIS A 490 -24.23 0.86 3.35
C HIS A 490 -25.64 1.11 2.86
N ALA A 491 -25.79 1.74 1.70
CA ALA A 491 -27.10 1.92 1.10
C ALA A 491 -27.74 0.55 0.83
N ASP A 492 -29.06 0.52 0.66
CA ASP A 492 -29.77 -0.64 0.09
C ASP A 492 -29.22 -1.04 -1.28
N ASN A 493 -28.47 -0.13 -1.93
CA ASN A 493 -27.61 -0.43 -3.06
C ASN A 493 -26.23 -0.96 -2.57
N PRO A 494 -25.94 -2.27 -2.73
CA PRO A 494 -24.74 -2.92 -2.17
C PRO A 494 -23.41 -2.48 -2.82
N ASP A 495 -23.46 -1.61 -3.83
CA ASP A 495 -22.36 -1.47 -4.79
C ASP A 495 -21.33 -0.41 -4.42
N VAL A 496 -21.69 0.63 -3.65
CA VAL A 496 -20.77 1.71 -3.24
C VAL A 496 -20.93 2.02 -1.75
N GLY A 497 -19.83 2.01 -1.01
CA GLY A 497 -19.77 2.48 0.36
C GLY A 497 -19.77 4.01 0.39
N GLY A 498 -20.56 4.60 1.28
CA GLY A 498 -20.70 6.04 1.41
C GLY A 498 -20.84 6.47 2.86
N LEU A 499 -20.87 7.78 3.07
CA LEU A 499 -21.09 8.40 4.36
C LEU A 499 -22.53 8.91 4.45
N ASN A 500 -23.11 8.94 5.64
CA ASN A 500 -24.37 9.62 5.86
C ASN A 500 -24.09 11.05 6.33
N ILE A 501 -24.43 12.06 5.52
CA ILE A 501 -24.22 13.48 5.83
C ILE A 501 -25.58 14.18 5.85
N GLY A 502 -25.99 14.70 7.01
CA GLY A 502 -27.29 15.36 7.16
C GLY A 502 -28.49 14.47 6.85
N GLY A 503 -28.41 13.17 7.15
CA GLY A 503 -29.45 12.19 6.86
C GLY A 503 -29.49 11.71 5.40
N LYS A 504 -28.52 12.11 4.56
CA LYS A 504 -28.41 11.69 3.16
C LYS A 504 -27.16 10.84 2.94
N PHE A 505 -27.32 9.76 2.17
CA PHE A 505 -26.19 8.98 1.68
C PHE A 505 -25.37 9.79 0.67
N VAL A 506 -24.07 9.87 0.90
CA VAL A 506 -23.09 10.58 0.06
C VAL A 506 -22.02 9.59 -0.38
N ASP A 507 -21.90 9.44 -1.70
CA ASP A 507 -20.77 8.74 -2.32
C ASP A 507 -19.52 9.62 -2.29
N VAL A 508 -18.52 9.20 -1.51
CA VAL A 508 -17.25 9.93 -1.38
C VAL A 508 -16.47 9.94 -2.70
N TRP A 509 -16.62 8.93 -3.56
CA TRP A 509 -15.92 8.87 -4.84
C TRP A 509 -16.33 10.01 -5.77
N GLY A 510 -17.62 10.38 -5.75
CA GLY A 510 -18.17 11.50 -6.50
C GLY A 510 -17.62 12.86 -6.09
N LEU A 511 -16.95 12.96 -4.94
CA LEU A 511 -16.35 14.21 -4.43
C LEU A 511 -14.94 14.46 -4.97
N ALA A 512 -14.38 13.54 -5.77
CA ALA A 512 -13.06 13.71 -6.37
C ALA A 512 -12.97 15.01 -7.17
N GLY A 513 -11.89 15.78 -6.96
CA GLY A 513 -11.70 17.11 -7.56
C GLY A 513 -12.35 18.27 -6.80
N HIS A 514 -13.30 18.00 -5.91
CA HIS A 514 -13.97 19.00 -5.07
C HIS A 514 -13.52 18.93 -3.62
N LEU A 515 -13.46 17.72 -3.05
CA LEU A 515 -12.93 17.45 -1.72
C LEU A 515 -11.39 17.34 -1.77
N ARG A 516 -10.73 17.97 -0.81
CA ARG A 516 -9.27 17.98 -0.63
C ARG A 516 -8.97 17.58 0.83
N PRO A 517 -9.07 16.28 1.17
CA PRO A 517 -8.85 15.85 2.54
C PRO A 517 -7.37 16.06 2.93
N PRO A 518 -7.10 16.19 4.24
CA PRO A 518 -5.76 16.04 4.79
C PRO A 518 -5.08 14.74 4.32
N PRO A 519 -3.73 14.69 4.36
CA PRO A 519 -2.99 13.51 3.91
C PRO A 519 -3.34 12.24 4.71
N ILE A 520 -3.77 12.37 5.97
CA ILE A 520 -4.23 11.27 6.81
C ILE A 520 -5.73 11.41 7.07
N VAL A 521 -6.48 10.36 6.73
CA VAL A 521 -7.89 10.23 7.11
C VAL A 521 -8.05 9.02 8.02
N ILE A 522 -8.72 9.21 9.16
CA ILE A 522 -9.09 8.13 10.09
C ILE A 522 -10.61 7.99 10.06
N LEU A 523 -11.07 6.80 9.67
CA LEU A 523 -12.50 6.49 9.61
C LEU A 523 -12.90 5.77 10.90
N SER A 524 -13.37 6.55 11.88
CA SER A 524 -13.94 6.07 13.14
C SER A 524 -15.40 5.66 12.91
N ALA A 525 -15.61 4.63 12.10
CA ALA A 525 -16.92 4.09 11.75
C ALA A 525 -16.80 2.59 11.43
N CYS A 526 -17.92 1.86 11.46
CA CYS A 526 -17.95 0.43 11.12
C CYS A 526 -17.89 0.20 9.60
N ASP A 527 -17.30 -0.92 9.18
CA ASP A 527 -17.34 -1.40 7.78
C ASP A 527 -16.97 -0.32 6.73
N THR A 528 -15.93 0.50 6.99
CA THR A 528 -15.53 1.54 6.02
C THR A 528 -14.64 1.01 4.89
N HIS A 529 -14.16 -0.22 5.04
CA HIS A 529 -13.40 -0.98 4.06
C HIS A 529 -13.58 -2.51 4.23
N PRO A 530 -14.81 -3.04 4.15
CA PRO A 530 -15.13 -4.43 4.48
C PRO A 530 -14.55 -5.42 3.47
N PHE A 531 -13.95 -6.52 3.96
CA PHE A 531 -13.40 -7.57 3.11
C PHE A 531 -14.48 -8.46 2.42
N ASP A 532 -15.71 -8.48 2.94
CA ASP A 532 -16.79 -9.33 2.45
C ASP A 532 -17.81 -8.61 1.56
N ARG A 533 -17.57 -7.33 1.20
CA ARG A 533 -18.49 -6.52 0.40
C ARG A 533 -17.80 -5.90 -0.83
N SER A 534 -18.19 -4.68 -1.21
CA SER A 534 -17.73 -4.00 -2.41
C SER A 534 -16.32 -3.41 -2.25
N HIS A 535 -15.64 -3.28 -3.38
CA HIS A 535 -14.35 -2.61 -3.56
C HIS A 535 -14.50 -1.07 -3.61
N ALA A 536 -15.70 -0.56 -3.93
CA ALA A 536 -16.02 0.85 -3.94
C ALA A 536 -16.27 1.36 -2.52
N THR A 537 -15.26 1.25 -1.65
CA THR A 537 -15.35 1.55 -0.22
C THR A 537 -15.19 3.04 0.08
N VAL A 538 -15.63 3.48 1.27
CA VAL A 538 -15.41 4.86 1.75
C VAL A 538 -13.91 5.19 1.78
N ALA A 539 -13.08 4.25 2.25
CA ALA A 539 -11.65 4.46 2.31
C ALA A 539 -11.01 4.68 0.93
N ASN A 540 -11.39 3.88 -0.06
CA ASN A 540 -10.93 4.08 -1.43
C ASN A 540 -11.44 5.40 -2.03
N GLY A 541 -12.64 5.86 -1.64
CA GLY A 541 -13.16 7.18 -2.00
C GLY A 541 -12.28 8.33 -1.49
N PHE A 542 -11.79 8.27 -0.25
CA PHE A 542 -10.86 9.27 0.29
C PHE A 542 -9.49 9.24 -0.39
N LEU A 543 -8.96 8.05 -0.72
CA LEU A 543 -7.73 7.92 -1.52
C LEU A 543 -7.91 8.56 -2.91
N ARG A 544 -9.08 8.34 -3.53
CA ARG A 544 -9.45 8.97 -4.81
C ARG A 544 -9.56 10.50 -4.72
N CYS A 545 -9.94 11.02 -3.56
CA CYS A 545 -9.99 12.47 -3.29
C CYS A 545 -8.62 13.09 -2.94
N GLY A 546 -7.56 12.28 -2.81
CA GLY A 546 -6.19 12.77 -2.59
C GLY A 546 -5.61 12.52 -1.19
N ALA A 547 -6.30 11.78 -0.32
CA ALA A 547 -5.67 11.29 0.91
C ALA A 547 -4.49 10.36 0.55
N ILE A 548 -3.40 10.44 1.32
CA ILE A 548 -2.23 9.57 1.16
C ILE A 548 -2.44 8.26 1.92
N ALA A 549 -3.04 8.35 3.11
CA ALA A 549 -3.28 7.23 4.00
C ALA A 549 -4.69 7.29 4.58
N VAL A 550 -5.37 6.16 4.59
CA VAL A 550 -6.67 6.00 5.24
C VAL A 550 -6.63 4.84 6.21
N LEU A 551 -6.87 5.12 7.49
CA LEU A 551 -7.10 4.10 8.50
C LEU A 551 -8.59 3.75 8.51
N GLY A 552 -8.94 2.59 7.98
CA GLY A 552 -10.32 2.12 7.85
C GLY A 552 -10.61 0.89 8.71
N THR A 553 -11.88 0.49 8.74
CA THR A 553 -12.35 -0.69 9.44
C THR A 553 -12.94 -1.73 8.48
N VAL A 554 -12.61 -3.00 8.69
CA VAL A 554 -13.09 -4.13 7.86
C VAL A 554 -14.29 -4.84 8.46
N LEU A 555 -14.61 -4.55 9.71
CA LEU A 555 -15.66 -5.16 10.53
C LEU A 555 -16.23 -4.09 11.48
N PRO A 556 -17.39 -4.33 12.12
CA PRO A 556 -17.92 -3.44 13.14
C PRO A 556 -16.93 -3.23 14.29
N ILE A 557 -16.81 -2.00 14.81
CA ILE A 557 -15.93 -1.62 15.94
C ILE A 557 -16.75 -1.09 17.11
N ARG A 558 -16.23 -1.17 18.33
CA ARG A 558 -16.90 -0.65 19.52
C ARG A 558 -16.53 0.81 19.70
N SER A 559 -17.52 1.71 19.73
CA SER A 559 -17.30 3.15 19.73
C SER A 559 -16.38 3.65 20.86
N ARG A 560 -16.51 3.11 22.07
CA ARG A 560 -15.62 3.46 23.20
C ARG A 560 -14.18 3.03 22.97
N ASP A 561 -13.97 1.81 22.46
CA ASP A 561 -12.62 1.29 22.22
C ASP A 561 -11.96 1.99 21.03
N ALA A 562 -12.74 2.31 19.99
CA ALA A 562 -12.30 3.13 18.87
C ALA A 562 -11.85 4.54 19.31
N ALA A 563 -12.64 5.20 20.17
CA ALA A 563 -12.26 6.49 20.73
C ALA A 563 -10.96 6.41 21.55
N ILE A 564 -10.80 5.39 22.40
CA ILE A 564 -9.57 5.18 23.18
C ILE A 564 -8.37 4.92 22.25
N PHE A 565 -8.54 4.06 21.25
CA PHE A 565 -7.50 3.73 20.29
C PHE A 565 -7.05 4.96 19.50
N LEU A 566 -8.00 5.79 19.05
CA LEU A 566 -7.72 7.03 18.34
C LEU A 566 -6.85 7.97 19.18
N VAL A 567 -7.21 8.22 20.43
CA VAL A 567 -6.40 9.08 21.30
C VAL A 567 -5.00 8.49 21.51
N ARG A 568 -4.89 7.18 21.72
CA ARG A 568 -3.59 6.49 21.85
C ARG A 568 -2.74 6.61 20.60
N LEU A 569 -3.35 6.50 19.42
CA LEU A 569 -2.68 6.66 18.14
C LEU A 569 -2.11 8.09 17.99
N MET A 570 -2.92 9.11 18.31
CA MET A 570 -2.50 10.51 18.30
C MET A 570 -1.37 10.78 19.30
N LEU A 571 -1.51 10.29 20.53
CA LEU A 571 -0.47 10.43 21.56
C LEU A 571 0.81 9.73 21.16
N ARG A 572 0.73 8.55 20.54
CA ARG A 572 1.91 7.86 19.98
C ARG A 572 2.57 8.71 18.90
N ALA A 573 1.82 9.21 17.91
CA ALA A 573 2.36 10.06 16.86
C ALA A 573 3.18 11.24 17.42
N ILE A 574 2.68 11.86 18.49
CA ILE A 574 3.33 13.00 19.16
C ILE A 574 4.53 12.53 20.01
N SER A 575 4.31 11.66 20.99
CA SER A 575 5.30 11.30 22.01
C SER A 575 6.43 10.44 21.44
N PHE A 576 6.08 9.38 20.72
CA PHE A 576 7.04 8.49 20.08
C PHE A 576 7.73 9.20 18.91
N GLY A 577 6.99 9.98 18.11
CA GLY A 577 7.58 10.82 17.07
C GLY A 577 8.63 11.78 17.62
N ASN A 578 8.30 12.50 18.70
CA ASN A 578 9.25 13.40 19.37
C ASN A 578 10.45 12.67 19.96
N ALA A 579 10.25 11.50 20.58
CA ALA A 579 11.35 10.69 21.12
C ALA A 579 12.30 10.21 20.00
N MET A 580 11.75 9.77 18.87
CA MET A 580 12.56 9.36 17.71
C MET A 580 13.30 10.56 17.10
N ASN A 581 12.64 11.70 16.93
CA ASN A 581 13.28 12.90 16.38
C ASN A 581 14.36 13.47 17.33
N ALA A 582 14.18 13.36 18.64
CA ALA A 582 15.21 13.70 19.63
C ALA A 582 16.44 12.78 19.50
N ASN A 583 16.22 11.51 19.17
CA ASN A 583 17.26 10.57 18.78
C ASN A 583 17.71 10.76 17.31
N GLY A 584 17.34 11.86 16.66
CA GLY A 584 17.73 12.20 15.29
C GLY A 584 17.28 11.17 14.25
N ARG A 585 16.13 10.53 14.45
CA ARG A 585 15.51 9.59 13.52
C ARG A 585 14.07 10.00 13.20
N SER A 586 13.69 9.87 11.94
CA SER A 586 12.31 9.99 11.50
C SER A 586 11.59 8.66 11.65
N VAL A 587 10.26 8.69 11.67
CA VAL A 587 9.48 7.45 11.71
C VAL A 587 8.29 7.50 10.76
N ALA A 588 8.02 6.39 10.09
CA ALA A 588 6.92 6.31 9.15
C ALA A 588 5.57 6.19 9.87
N TRP A 589 4.50 6.76 9.30
CA TRP A 589 3.15 6.64 9.85
C TRP A 589 2.68 5.18 9.96
N THR A 590 3.10 4.29 9.06
CA THR A 590 2.81 2.85 9.16
C THR A 590 3.34 2.23 10.46
N ASN A 591 4.51 2.66 10.94
CA ASN A 591 5.08 2.21 12.22
C ASN A 591 4.32 2.78 13.42
N ILE A 592 3.84 4.03 13.31
CA ILE A 592 2.97 4.63 14.32
C ILE A 592 1.69 3.80 14.47
N VAL A 593 1.02 3.47 13.36
CA VAL A 593 -0.20 2.64 13.37
C VAL A 593 0.09 1.23 13.87
N GLY A 594 1.12 0.55 13.34
CA GLY A 594 1.48 -0.81 13.74
C GLY A 594 1.80 -0.92 15.23
N GLY A 595 2.59 0.01 15.77
CA GLY A 595 2.88 0.07 17.19
C GLY A 595 1.66 0.41 18.05
N ALA A 596 0.76 1.29 17.60
CA ALA A 596 -0.50 1.56 18.30
C ALA A 596 -1.39 0.31 18.39
N LEU A 597 -1.47 -0.48 17.32
CA LEU A 597 -2.22 -1.76 17.32
C LEU A 597 -1.62 -2.77 18.30
N ARG A 598 -0.29 -2.91 18.34
CA ARG A 598 0.41 -3.77 19.33
C ARG A 598 0.16 -3.32 20.76
N MET A 599 0.26 -2.01 21.03
CA MET A 599 -0.01 -1.43 22.36
C MET A 599 -1.48 -1.65 22.78
N GLN A 600 -2.41 -1.53 21.84
CA GLN A 600 -3.82 -1.80 22.10
C GLN A 600 -4.05 -3.28 22.40
N LEU A 601 -3.47 -4.19 21.62
CA LEU A 601 -3.59 -5.64 21.88
C LEU A 601 -2.99 -6.01 23.25
N ALA A 602 -1.80 -5.50 23.59
CA ALA A 602 -1.20 -5.70 24.90
C ALA A 602 -2.12 -5.20 26.03
N SER A 603 -2.77 -4.05 25.83
CA SER A 603 -3.77 -3.53 26.77
C SER A 603 -4.97 -4.45 26.91
N ASP A 604 -5.51 -4.93 25.80
CA ASP A 604 -6.67 -5.82 25.77
C ASP A 604 -6.37 -7.15 26.47
N ILE A 605 -5.16 -7.70 26.25
CA ILE A 605 -4.66 -8.91 26.93
C ILE A 605 -4.63 -8.70 28.44
N VAL A 606 -3.84 -7.73 28.91
CA VAL A 606 -3.61 -7.56 30.35
C VAL A 606 -4.91 -7.20 31.09
N ARG A 607 -5.74 -6.31 30.51
CA ARG A 607 -7.02 -5.92 31.11
C ARG A 607 -8.01 -7.08 31.15
N SER A 608 -8.10 -7.87 30.08
CA SER A 608 -9.04 -9.00 30.03
C SER A 608 -8.63 -10.10 30.98
N LEU A 609 -7.33 -10.41 31.07
CA LEU A 609 -6.83 -11.38 32.04
C LEU A 609 -7.06 -10.92 33.49
N GLY A 610 -6.81 -9.64 33.79
CA GLY A 610 -7.12 -9.07 35.11
C GLY A 610 -8.62 -9.08 35.43
N ALA A 611 -9.48 -8.78 34.46
CA ALA A 611 -10.94 -8.83 34.63
C ALA A 611 -11.46 -10.26 34.86
N GLN A 612 -10.79 -11.27 34.30
CA GLN A 612 -11.09 -12.69 34.52
C GLN A 612 -10.51 -13.23 35.85
N GLY A 613 -9.79 -12.40 36.61
CA GLY A 613 -9.10 -12.84 37.84
C GLY A 613 -7.89 -13.73 37.58
N LEU A 614 -7.42 -13.82 36.32
CA LEU A 614 -6.25 -14.61 35.93
C LEU A 614 -4.93 -13.87 36.17
N LEU A 615 -4.98 -12.57 36.40
CA LEU A 615 -3.85 -11.75 36.85
C LEU A 615 -4.22 -10.99 38.12
N PRO A 616 -3.33 -10.96 39.14
CA PRO A 616 -3.52 -10.11 40.31
C PRO A 616 -3.61 -8.63 39.91
N LYS A 617 -4.54 -7.90 40.53
CA LYS A 617 -4.86 -6.50 40.15
C LYS A 617 -3.67 -5.56 40.33
N GLU A 618 -2.84 -5.82 41.32
CA GLU A 618 -1.61 -5.10 41.64
C GLU A 618 -0.55 -5.22 40.54
N HIS A 619 -0.53 -6.31 39.78
CA HIS A 619 0.47 -6.55 38.72
C HIS A 619 0.01 -6.07 37.33
N VAL A 620 -1.29 -5.82 37.14
CA VAL A 620 -1.87 -5.40 35.85
C VAL A 620 -1.18 -4.15 35.30
N ALA A 621 -0.98 -3.12 36.13
CA ALA A 621 -0.37 -1.87 35.69
C ALA A 621 1.10 -2.03 35.29
N ASP A 622 1.87 -2.83 36.03
CA ASP A 622 3.30 -3.02 35.80
C ASP A 622 3.56 -3.90 34.58
N ILE A 623 2.79 -4.99 34.41
CA ILE A 623 2.86 -5.84 33.21
C ILE A 623 2.50 -5.03 31.96
N HIS A 624 1.43 -4.22 32.03
CA HIS A 624 1.04 -3.36 30.93
C HIS A 624 2.13 -2.34 30.57
N ARG A 625 2.76 -1.71 31.57
CA ARG A 625 3.87 -0.78 31.35
C ARG A 625 5.08 -1.47 30.71
N ALA A 626 5.44 -2.66 31.21
CA ALA A 626 6.57 -3.43 30.68
C ALA A 626 6.33 -3.87 29.23
N ALA A 627 5.11 -4.26 28.87
CA ALA A 627 4.75 -4.58 27.49
C ALA A 627 4.87 -3.36 26.57
N ASN A 628 4.40 -2.19 27.02
CA ASN A 628 4.60 -0.94 26.26
C ASN A 628 6.08 -0.60 26.10
N TYR A 629 6.93 -0.88 27.10
CA TYR A 629 8.37 -0.67 27.01
C TYR A 629 9.06 -1.61 26.02
N ASP A 630 8.57 -2.85 25.86
CA ASP A 630 9.07 -3.77 24.83
C ASP A 630 8.66 -3.34 23.42
N ILE A 631 7.44 -2.79 23.26
CA ILE A 631 6.90 -2.35 21.95
C ILE A 631 7.53 -1.03 21.49
N ASN A 632 8.04 -0.21 22.40
CA ASN A 632 8.57 1.11 22.12
C ASN A 632 10.12 1.19 22.25
N PRO A 633 10.75 2.22 21.68
CA PRO A 633 12.13 2.58 21.92
C PRO A 633 12.43 2.69 23.43
N PRO A 634 13.65 2.32 23.84
CA PRO A 634 14.78 1.92 22.99
C PRO A 634 14.75 0.46 22.50
N ASN A 635 13.75 -0.34 22.91
CA ASN A 635 13.80 -1.80 22.73
C ASN A 635 13.15 -2.31 21.44
N GLU A 636 12.05 -1.69 20.98
CA GLU A 636 11.23 -2.04 19.79
C GLU A 636 11.37 -3.52 19.35
N ARG A 637 10.93 -4.42 20.23
CA ARG A 637 11.21 -5.85 20.09
C ARG A 637 10.12 -6.57 19.30
N THR A 638 10.54 -7.45 18.41
CA THR A 638 9.63 -8.35 17.68
C THR A 638 9.05 -9.46 18.57
N ASP A 639 9.71 -9.79 19.68
CA ASP A 639 9.32 -10.83 20.65
C ASP A 639 8.46 -10.31 21.83
N TRP A 640 7.85 -9.12 21.71
CA TRP A 640 7.09 -8.48 22.80
C TRP A 640 5.94 -9.36 23.33
N LEU A 641 5.24 -10.12 22.47
CA LEU A 641 4.12 -10.98 22.89
C LEU A 641 4.62 -12.19 23.69
N PRO A 642 5.62 -12.97 23.23
CA PRO A 642 6.28 -13.98 24.06
C PRO A 642 6.70 -13.47 25.44
N ARG A 643 7.29 -12.27 25.54
CA ARG A 643 7.69 -11.68 26.82
C ARG A 643 6.51 -11.26 27.67
N LEU A 644 5.46 -10.70 27.08
CA LEU A 644 4.21 -10.41 27.79
C LEU A 644 3.61 -11.69 28.38
N LYS A 645 3.57 -12.77 27.59
CA LYS A 645 3.09 -14.08 28.02
C LYS A 645 3.90 -14.61 29.21
N GLU A 646 5.23 -14.56 29.13
CA GLU A 646 6.13 -14.99 30.22
C GLU A 646 5.82 -14.23 31.52
N ARG A 647 5.78 -12.89 31.47
CA ARG A 647 5.43 -12.06 32.63
C ARG A 647 4.05 -12.39 33.22
N CYS A 648 3.06 -12.69 32.37
CA CYS A 648 1.75 -13.11 32.84
C CYS A 648 1.80 -14.47 33.58
N ILE A 649 2.54 -15.45 33.05
CA ILE A 649 2.67 -16.80 33.64
C ILE A 649 3.44 -16.77 34.96
N GLU A 650 4.45 -15.92 35.09
CA GLU A 650 5.28 -15.81 36.31
C GLU A 650 4.51 -15.32 37.55
N THR A 651 3.35 -14.67 37.39
CA THR A 651 2.55 -14.11 38.51
C THR A 651 1.78 -15.14 39.38
N ARG A 652 2.21 -16.42 39.41
CA ARG A 652 1.73 -17.52 40.29
C ARG A 652 0.23 -17.89 40.24
N GLY A 653 -0.55 -17.40 39.26
CA GLY A 653 -1.98 -17.73 39.10
C GLY A 653 -2.38 -18.30 37.73
N PHE A 654 -1.42 -18.58 36.85
CA PHE A 654 -1.67 -18.71 35.43
C PHE A 654 -0.70 -19.67 34.75
N ASN A 655 -1.20 -20.63 33.95
CA ASN A 655 -0.39 -21.61 33.22
C ASN A 655 -0.51 -21.48 31.70
N GLN A 656 0.32 -22.24 30.97
CA GLN A 656 0.39 -22.22 29.51
C GLN A 656 -0.94 -22.55 28.81
N SER A 657 -1.74 -23.49 29.33
CA SER A 657 -3.01 -23.87 28.69
C SER A 657 -4.09 -22.82 28.91
N GLN A 658 -4.12 -22.21 30.10
CA GLN A 658 -4.97 -21.07 30.42
C GLN A 658 -4.64 -19.85 29.55
N TRP A 659 -3.35 -19.59 29.29
CA TRP A 659 -2.93 -18.56 28.33
C TRP A 659 -3.52 -18.80 26.95
N THR A 660 -3.30 -19.98 26.36
CA THR A 660 -3.74 -20.26 25.00
C THR A 660 -5.27 -20.11 24.88
N ALA A 661 -6.02 -20.59 25.86
CA ALA A 661 -7.48 -20.47 25.88
C ALA A 661 -7.93 -19.01 25.99
N ALA A 662 -7.38 -18.23 26.93
CA ALA A 662 -7.77 -16.84 27.14
C ALA A 662 -7.33 -15.93 25.98
N TYR A 663 -6.07 -16.04 25.56
CA TYR A 663 -5.48 -15.22 24.51
C TYR A 663 -6.25 -15.32 23.20
N THR A 664 -6.64 -16.53 22.79
CA THR A 664 -7.35 -16.73 21.51
C THR A 664 -8.73 -16.08 21.51
N GLY A 665 -9.43 -16.11 22.66
CA GLY A 665 -10.67 -15.36 22.87
C GLY A 665 -10.47 -13.85 22.82
N ILE A 666 -9.42 -13.36 23.49
CA ILE A 666 -9.09 -11.93 23.56
C ILE A 666 -8.71 -11.37 22.19
N LEU A 667 -7.81 -12.04 21.47
CA LEU A 667 -7.36 -11.61 20.15
C LEU A 667 -8.55 -11.50 19.18
N ALA A 668 -9.40 -12.52 19.11
CA ALA A 668 -10.54 -12.53 18.22
C ALA A 668 -11.63 -11.51 18.62
N GLY A 669 -11.74 -11.20 19.91
CA GLY A 669 -12.66 -10.18 20.43
C GLY A 669 -12.14 -8.75 20.33
N SER A 670 -10.84 -8.55 20.18
CA SER A 670 -10.21 -7.23 20.10
C SER A 670 -10.60 -6.51 18.79
N ASP A 671 -10.69 -5.18 18.86
CA ASP A 671 -10.94 -4.34 17.68
C ASP A 671 -9.65 -4.16 16.84
N VAL A 672 -8.47 -4.52 17.36
CA VAL A 672 -7.20 -4.33 16.63
C VAL A 672 -7.13 -5.10 15.31
N ILE A 673 -7.78 -6.26 15.23
CA ILE A 673 -7.86 -7.05 14.00
C ILE A 673 -8.85 -6.46 12.99
N ARG A 674 -9.60 -5.41 13.37
CA ARG A 674 -10.63 -4.79 12.53
C ARG A 674 -10.13 -3.56 11.80
N TYR A 675 -8.93 -3.08 12.12
CA TYR A 675 -8.31 -1.92 11.47
C TYR A 675 -7.39 -2.33 10.33
N VAL A 676 -7.39 -1.53 9.26
CA VAL A 676 -6.48 -1.66 8.12
C VAL A 676 -5.96 -0.29 7.70
N ASN A 677 -4.68 -0.23 7.34
CA ASN A 677 -4.02 0.99 6.91
C ASN A 677 -3.87 0.96 5.37
N ILE A 678 -4.60 1.83 4.67
CA ILE A 678 -4.82 1.75 3.23
C ILE A 678 -4.12 2.92 2.52
N GLY A 679 -3.55 2.67 1.34
CA GLY A 679 -2.85 3.66 0.52
C GLY A 679 -1.34 3.58 0.69
N ASN A 680 -0.70 4.74 0.88
CA ASN A 680 0.74 4.88 1.02
C ASN A 680 1.15 5.52 2.37
N PRO A 681 0.70 4.98 3.52
CA PRO A 681 1.02 5.52 4.85
C PRO A 681 2.52 5.64 5.12
N GLU A 682 3.33 4.77 4.54
CA GLU A 682 4.78 4.84 4.69
C GLU A 682 5.31 6.18 4.18
N ALA A 683 4.69 6.80 3.16
CA ALA A 683 5.12 8.07 2.56
C ALA A 683 5.05 9.23 3.55
N ILE A 684 4.27 9.12 4.62
CA ILE A 684 4.17 10.14 5.66
C ILE A 684 5.21 9.84 6.74
N LEU A 685 6.13 10.78 6.93
CA LEU A 685 7.26 10.67 7.85
C LEU A 685 7.11 11.70 8.96
N ILE A 686 7.14 11.24 10.21
CA ILE A 686 7.18 12.12 11.38
C ILE A 686 8.63 12.55 11.59
N SER A 687 8.94 13.80 11.28
CA SER A 687 10.29 14.34 11.23
C SER A 687 10.32 15.84 11.42
N ASP A 688 11.41 16.35 11.98
CA ASP A 688 11.68 17.78 12.14
C ASP A 688 13.15 18.13 11.89
N GLU A 689 13.49 19.41 12.09
CA GLU A 689 14.81 19.97 11.80
C GLU A 689 15.95 19.28 12.58
N ARG A 690 15.70 18.67 13.75
CA ARG A 690 16.71 17.96 14.54
C ARG A 690 17.26 16.76 13.76
N VAL A 691 16.38 16.05 13.08
CA VAL A 691 16.73 14.88 12.27
C VAL A 691 17.52 15.31 11.03
N LEU A 692 17.11 16.41 10.38
CA LEU A 692 17.82 16.95 9.23
C LEU A 692 19.25 17.37 9.59
N LYS A 693 19.42 18.11 10.70
CA LYS A 693 20.74 18.52 11.20
C LYS A 693 21.65 17.34 11.46
N ARG A 694 21.15 16.31 12.14
CA ARG A 694 21.91 15.06 12.38
C ARG A 694 22.29 14.37 11.07
N THR A 695 21.33 14.22 10.15
CA THR A 695 21.55 13.56 8.86
C THR A 695 22.64 14.28 8.05
N MET A 696 22.62 15.62 8.03
CA MET A 696 23.65 16.42 7.35
C MET A 696 25.03 16.27 8.02
N HIS A 697 25.09 16.28 9.35
CA HIS A 697 26.33 16.07 10.09
C HIS A 697 26.95 14.70 9.82
N ASP A 698 26.14 13.63 9.91
CA ASP A 698 26.59 12.26 9.68
C ASP A 698 27.01 12.05 8.21
N ALA A 699 26.31 12.68 7.26
CA ALA A 699 26.70 12.64 5.84
C ALA A 699 28.03 13.37 5.56
N GLN A 700 28.29 14.49 6.25
CA GLN A 700 29.56 15.22 6.14
C GLN A 700 30.75 14.47 6.74
N MET A 701 30.53 13.68 7.78
CA MET A 701 31.58 12.85 8.40
C MET A 701 31.95 11.62 7.55
N GLN A 702 31.08 11.22 6.61
CA GLN A 702 31.30 10.07 5.72
C GLN A 702 31.87 10.45 4.34
N ALA A 703 31.78 11.72 3.94
CA ALA A 703 32.33 12.26 2.70
C ALA A 703 33.76 12.77 2.90
#